data_AF-A0A0B4H5S3-F1
#
_entry.id   AF-A0A0B4H5S3-F1
#
_cell.length_a   1.000
_cell.length_b   1.000
_cell.length_c   1.000
_cell.angle_alpha   90.00
_cell.angle_beta   90.00
_cell.angle_gamma   90.00
#
_symmetry.space_group_name_H-M   'P 1'
#
loop_
_entity.id
_entity.type
_entity.pdbx_description
1 polymer ?
#
loop_
_entity_poly.entity_id
_entity_poly.type
_entity_poly.pdbx_seq_one_letter_code
_entity_poly.pdbx_strand_id
1 'polypeptide(L)'
;MHTIHYRPHNFIVSRNGKQVQVGETRTQAGQMMPLTASKPDDGPEPVSPANIGFLGARGWSLPLLMGVVSKPELRVHVYDDASDLVPRLAELGAITKDSLVKVARHCQTIVCATSDIKELESHLFCSQSGILPALPKHSIVLLSPSSPPSYYPYLLRRIADEGRPDVSLLDAACLAKSSHGNHHGRNVLVLSGPAGALAQANETLRGIPIQIWPIPGGLGQASKVEMVNQLLTGLHAAAAAEAMGLAAMTGQNTQVTFDIISNAAGTSSAFETRVPHMLSGDWKSQASTWQPTLNSLKSAISTARKLHFPLPLTATVEQLFISGVSQGLGNDGDGALARAYLPECPDLVKDKAGQRSVNTSSHAPSCRAGGVSKIGFVGLGAMGQGMAASLIRAGFVVQGYDVHSPAVEAFASLGPGAMSAGSPGEAISGSDAVLLMVQNASQIDDVLFGSCRGAAALSSGSVVIVSSTVPPEHVRNVNLRLKEMGKGVLLVDAPVSGGVARAANGTLTIICSGENEGISKVRGVLLAMTGGEKNLCQVEGGIGMASSVKLINQLLAGVHIAAAAEAMAFAARLDLDTQIVFDIFKASSAWSWMFENRVPQMLNGDWTPHSALAIFVKDLGIVLDEAARLNYYAPISSAAHTLYLAGAGHGWTNESDSGVVRLWEMLGPSVKSKANEKLDNPNSQGVEDQAKRTSIMNPGSDNRKGPQRLPAAPTLASLPPEYPYDVLSSIQGVVGSDQVPTLVILDDDPTGTQTCHDIDVLTVWDSETLDSEFRLDPRGFFILTNSRALPSAAARELIQEICANVAQAAKRASKAFEIVLRGDSTLRGHLPEEPEAAEAALGAFDGWIISPFFAQGGRYTIDDVHYVKEGDTLVPASQTQFAADATFGYQNSNLRQYILEKCGPRFDNDSFLSITLRDIREGGPKAVTEKLLSVGPDSNRVIIVNAVAESDMHVFVAGLLEAGKGGRRYLYRTGAAFVSSRLGIKGIPPLTMKDLGVFSVAGERRPGGLVIAGSYVPKTTVQLEALTQRLKAKLQVVELKVPDLIASEDAAESIVRAAAQAVSMKLYAGHDVLVMTSRALIKGHDGLSSLNIGSKVANALVQLLGLVDVHPRYIIAKGGITSSDTATKGLKMKRARVLGQAAPGVPLWRCDEETSRHRGVPFVVFPGNVGNEDALADLVEAWAMPEEAS
;
A
#
# COMPACT_ATOMS: atom_id res chain seq x y z
N MET A 1 -40.68 14.01 -13.99
CA MET A 1 -42.01 13.43 -13.72
C MET A 1 -42.35 12.47 -14.85
N HIS A 2 -42.20 11.16 -14.63
CA HIS A 2 -42.96 10.12 -15.31
C HIS A 2 -42.79 8.82 -14.50
N THR A 3 -43.91 8.40 -13.92
CA THR A 3 -44.08 7.22 -13.10
C THR A 3 -44.30 6.02 -14.02
N ILE A 4 -43.49 4.96 -13.89
CA ILE A 4 -43.76 3.66 -14.53
C ILE A 4 -44.02 2.63 -13.42
N HIS A 5 -45.16 1.96 -13.57
CA HIS A 5 -45.79 1.03 -12.64
C HIS A 5 -45.02 -0.31 -12.53
N TYR A 6 -44.74 -0.73 -11.29
CA TYR A 6 -44.45 -2.14 -10.96
C TYR A 6 -45.76 -2.87 -10.64
N ARG A 7 -45.98 -4.02 -11.30
CA ARG A 7 -46.98 -5.04 -10.92
C ARG A 7 -46.36 -5.95 -9.84
N PRO A 8 -47.07 -6.32 -8.76
CA PRO A 8 -46.63 -7.40 -7.88
C PRO A 8 -47.15 -8.76 -8.38
N HIS A 9 -46.27 -9.77 -8.42
CA HIS A 9 -46.64 -11.17 -8.54
C HIS A 9 -47.01 -11.72 -7.15
N ASN A 10 -48.17 -12.38 -7.09
CA ASN A 10 -48.69 -13.07 -5.89
C ASN A 10 -47.89 -14.36 -5.63
N PHE A 11 -47.44 -14.57 -4.39
CA PHE A 11 -47.00 -15.87 -3.89
C PHE A 11 -48.16 -16.59 -3.20
N ILE A 12 -48.33 -17.88 -3.55
CA ILE A 12 -49.24 -18.84 -2.92
C ILE A 12 -48.39 -19.69 -1.97
N VAL A 13 -48.75 -19.77 -0.69
CA VAL A 13 -48.19 -20.76 0.25
C VAL A 13 -49.34 -21.63 0.79
N SER A 14 -49.18 -22.95 0.67
CA SER A 14 -50.12 -23.97 1.13
C SER A 14 -49.74 -24.49 2.51
N ARG A 15 -50.70 -24.57 3.43
CA ARG A 15 -50.65 -25.49 4.59
C ARG A 15 -52.06 -25.98 4.90
N ASN A 16 -52.26 -27.30 4.85
CA ASN A 16 -53.48 -28.05 5.22
C ASN A 16 -54.78 -27.75 4.45
N GLY A 17 -54.74 -27.79 3.12
CA GLY A 17 -55.87 -28.29 2.32
C GLY A 17 -57.19 -27.51 2.28
N LYS A 18 -57.24 -26.24 2.72
CA LYS A 18 -58.37 -25.33 2.42
C LYS A 18 -57.87 -23.93 2.07
N GLN A 19 -58.29 -23.40 0.92
CA GLN A 19 -57.99 -22.04 0.46
C GLN A 19 -58.93 -21.04 1.13
N VAL A 20 -58.37 -20.00 1.78
CA VAL A 20 -59.12 -18.79 2.17
C VAL A 20 -58.27 -17.57 1.85
N GLN A 21 -58.89 -16.62 1.13
CA GLN A 21 -58.31 -15.37 0.64
C GLN A 21 -58.61 -14.26 1.66
N VAL A 22 -57.60 -13.51 2.12
CA VAL A 22 -57.83 -12.33 2.97
C VAL A 22 -56.99 -11.16 2.50
N GLY A 23 -57.68 -10.10 2.08
CA GLY A 23 -57.12 -8.83 1.63
C GLY A 23 -56.79 -7.87 2.78
N GLU A 24 -55.95 -6.90 2.47
CA GLU A 24 -55.55 -5.82 3.37
C GLU A 24 -56.74 -4.88 3.68
N THR A 25 -56.86 -4.49 4.95
CA THR A 25 -57.65 -3.31 5.34
C THR A 25 -56.86 -2.40 6.28
N ARG A 26 -56.93 -1.12 5.94
CA ARG A 26 -56.38 0.08 6.58
C ARG A 26 -56.63 0.15 8.09
N THR A 27 -55.66 0.72 8.78
CA THR A 27 -55.81 1.30 10.12
C THR A 27 -56.71 2.54 10.09
N GLN A 28 -57.74 2.54 10.94
CA GLN A 28 -58.38 3.74 11.48
C GLN A 28 -58.78 3.50 12.94
N ALA A 29 -58.89 4.61 13.66
CA ALA A 29 -58.94 4.78 15.10
C ALA A 29 -60.01 3.99 15.88
N GLY A 30 -59.70 3.75 17.16
CA GLY A 30 -60.65 4.02 18.25
C GLY A 30 -61.31 2.82 18.96
N GLN A 31 -61.17 2.86 20.29
CA GLN A 31 -62.08 2.35 21.34
C GLN A 31 -61.91 0.95 21.96
N MET A 32 -62.10 1.01 23.28
CA MET A 32 -61.97 0.08 24.39
C MET A 32 -62.91 -1.13 24.43
N MET A 33 -62.43 -2.14 25.18
CA MET A 33 -63.13 -3.02 26.16
C MET A 33 -63.90 -4.27 25.62
N PRO A 34 -64.19 -5.28 26.48
CA PRO A 34 -63.30 -6.17 27.25
C PRO A 34 -63.72 -7.66 27.07
N LEU A 35 -63.04 -8.64 27.69
CA LEU A 35 -63.64 -9.85 28.33
C LEU A 35 -62.58 -10.94 28.64
N THR A 36 -62.24 -11.00 29.94
CA THR A 36 -62.19 -12.16 30.86
C THR A 36 -61.90 -13.58 30.36
N ALA A 37 -60.89 -14.18 31.00
CA ALA A 37 -60.85 -15.48 31.72
C ALA A 37 -59.40 -16.00 31.64
N SER A 38 -58.74 -16.58 32.64
CA SER A 38 -59.06 -17.10 33.97
C SER A 38 -57.72 -17.44 34.63
N LYS A 39 -57.51 -17.09 35.90
CA LYS A 39 -56.42 -17.67 36.72
C LYS A 39 -56.76 -19.14 37.02
N PRO A 40 -55.75 -20.02 37.20
CA PRO A 40 -55.27 -20.25 38.56
C PRO A 40 -53.74 -20.40 38.68
N ASP A 41 -53.26 -20.06 39.88
CA ASP A 41 -52.08 -20.56 40.58
C ASP A 41 -50.76 -20.73 39.83
N ASP A 42 -49.84 -19.80 40.10
CA ASP A 42 -48.47 -20.12 40.50
C ASP A 42 -48.03 -19.14 41.58
N GLY A 43 -47.41 -19.67 42.63
CA GLY A 43 -46.86 -18.91 43.75
C GLY A 43 -45.74 -17.95 43.31
N PRO A 44 -45.15 -17.17 44.23
CA PRO A 44 -44.00 -16.35 43.88
C PRO A 44 -42.87 -17.29 43.45
N GLU A 45 -42.56 -17.31 42.15
CA GLU A 45 -41.33 -17.93 41.66
C GLU A 45 -40.16 -17.39 42.50
N PRO A 46 -39.28 -18.28 43.01
CA PRO A 46 -38.13 -17.86 43.78
C PRO A 46 -37.24 -16.99 42.89
N VAL A 47 -36.89 -15.81 43.39
CA VAL A 47 -35.87 -14.94 42.81
C VAL A 47 -34.63 -15.80 42.52
N SER A 48 -34.26 -15.90 41.23
CA SER A 48 -33.08 -16.64 40.75
C SER A 48 -31.85 -16.36 41.64
N PRO A 49 -31.09 -17.39 42.06
CA PRO A 49 -29.88 -17.19 42.85
C PRO A 49 -28.86 -16.37 42.05
N ALA A 50 -28.32 -15.36 42.74
CA ALA A 50 -27.37 -14.37 42.27
C ALA A 50 -26.01 -14.95 41.82
N ASN A 51 -25.44 -14.49 40.70
CA ASN A 51 -24.20 -15.04 40.11
C ASN A 51 -22.99 -14.17 40.35
N ILE A 52 -22.36 -14.42 41.49
CA ILE A 52 -21.09 -13.79 41.84
C ILE A 52 -20.14 -14.91 42.24
N GLY A 53 -18.94 -14.92 41.64
CA GLY A 53 -17.87 -15.87 41.97
C GLY A 53 -16.83 -15.23 42.91
N PHE A 54 -16.26 -16.02 43.82
CA PHE A 54 -15.26 -15.57 44.79
C PHE A 54 -13.94 -16.35 44.64
N LEU A 55 -12.80 -15.67 44.79
CA LEU A 55 -11.45 -16.26 44.74
C LEU A 55 -10.75 -16.12 46.10
N GLY A 56 -10.44 -17.25 46.75
CA GLY A 56 -9.52 -17.36 47.91
C GLY A 56 -8.30 -18.27 47.61
N ALA A 57 -7.18 -18.06 48.28
CA ALA A 57 -5.88 -18.74 48.02
C ALA A 57 -5.52 -19.67 49.21
N ARG A 58 -4.98 -20.90 49.07
CA ARG A 58 -4.17 -21.61 48.06
C ARG A 58 -4.51 -23.12 48.00
N GLY A 59 -4.48 -23.73 46.82
CA GLY A 59 -4.41 -25.20 46.62
C GLY A 59 -4.91 -25.64 45.23
N TRP A 60 -4.03 -26.14 44.37
CA TRP A 60 -4.29 -26.41 42.92
C TRP A 60 -5.18 -27.67 42.77
N SER A 61 -6.07 -27.91 41.80
CA SER A 61 -6.53 -27.30 40.52
C SER A 61 -7.84 -28.06 40.11
N LEU A 62 -8.40 -28.03 38.88
CA LEU A 62 -7.82 -28.87 37.83
C LEU A 62 -8.32 -28.60 36.38
N PRO A 63 -9.27 -29.26 35.71
CA PRO A 63 -9.97 -28.61 34.61
C PRO A 63 -10.81 -27.52 35.25
N LEU A 64 -11.49 -26.67 34.54
CA LEU A 64 -12.56 -25.98 35.22
C LEU A 64 -11.91 -24.79 36.05
N LEU A 65 -12.59 -23.71 36.30
CA LEU A 65 -14.01 -23.78 36.21
C LEU A 65 -14.55 -23.35 34.83
N MET A 66 -13.60 -23.43 33.87
CA MET A 66 -13.58 -23.98 32.48
C MET A 66 -14.15 -23.05 31.42
N GLY A 67 -15.15 -22.29 31.80
CA GLY A 67 -15.95 -21.49 30.88
C GLY A 67 -16.97 -20.69 31.66
N VAL A 68 -16.55 -19.95 32.68
CA VAL A 68 -17.46 -19.27 33.64
C VAL A 68 -18.17 -18.03 33.06
N VAL A 69 -18.44 -17.98 31.75
CA VAL A 69 -19.72 -17.43 31.28
C VAL A 69 -20.25 -18.12 30.01
N SER A 70 -19.76 -19.31 29.63
CA SER A 70 -20.20 -19.98 28.39
C SER A 70 -21.56 -20.70 28.58
N LYS A 71 -22.65 -19.92 28.63
CA LYS A 71 -24.07 -20.16 28.20
C LYS A 71 -25.06 -19.27 29.00
N PRO A 72 -26.22 -18.87 28.42
CA PRO A 72 -27.14 -17.85 28.98
C PRO A 72 -27.95 -18.27 30.22
N GLU A 73 -27.66 -19.41 30.84
CA GLU A 73 -28.34 -19.89 32.05
C GLU A 73 -27.34 -20.13 33.18
N LEU A 74 -27.47 -19.30 34.20
CA LEU A 74 -26.72 -19.17 35.45
C LEU A 74 -26.54 -20.47 36.27
N ARG A 75 -25.29 -20.77 36.67
CA ARG A 75 -25.00 -21.62 37.86
C ARG A 75 -23.72 -21.12 38.58
N VAL A 76 -23.77 -21.07 39.91
CA VAL A 76 -22.73 -20.48 40.77
C VAL A 76 -21.66 -21.50 41.17
N HIS A 77 -20.38 -21.09 41.21
CA HIS A 77 -19.30 -21.90 41.80
C HIS A 77 -18.34 -21.07 42.67
N VAL A 78 -17.87 -21.66 43.77
CA VAL A 78 -17.02 -21.05 44.81
C VAL A 78 -15.69 -21.81 44.90
N TYR A 79 -14.56 -21.10 45.00
CA TYR A 79 -13.24 -21.70 45.22
C TYR A 79 -12.55 -21.09 46.44
N ASP A 80 -12.51 -21.85 47.54
CA ASP A 80 -11.56 -21.60 48.62
C ASP A 80 -11.23 -22.88 49.40
N ASP A 81 -9.99 -22.97 49.88
CA ASP A 81 -9.41 -24.03 50.72
C ASP A 81 -9.43 -23.62 52.21
N ALA A 82 -10.52 -22.97 52.65
CA ALA A 82 -10.84 -22.86 54.05
C ALA A 82 -11.65 -24.10 54.44
N SER A 83 -11.03 -25.03 55.15
CA SER A 83 -11.63 -26.29 55.63
C SER A 83 -12.99 -26.14 56.32
N ASP A 84 -13.34 -24.94 56.78
CA ASP A 84 -14.60 -24.59 57.45
C ASP A 84 -15.70 -24.02 56.53
N LEU A 85 -15.37 -23.59 55.30
CA LEU A 85 -16.32 -22.89 54.42
C LEU A 85 -17.00 -23.83 53.42
N VAL A 86 -16.28 -24.83 52.92
CA VAL A 86 -16.79 -25.82 51.94
C VAL A 86 -17.96 -26.66 52.49
N PRO A 87 -17.92 -27.18 53.74
CA PRO A 87 -19.05 -27.92 54.32
C PRO A 87 -20.30 -27.04 54.50
N ARG A 88 -20.11 -25.77 54.90
CA ARG A 88 -21.21 -24.80 55.10
C ARG A 88 -21.89 -24.36 53.82
N LEU A 89 -21.17 -24.31 52.70
CA LEU A 89 -21.73 -23.98 51.40
C LEU A 89 -22.46 -25.18 50.76
N ALA A 90 -22.00 -26.41 51.03
CA ALA A 90 -22.70 -27.63 50.63
C ALA A 90 -24.03 -27.83 51.39
N GLU A 91 -24.10 -27.43 52.66
CA GLU A 91 -25.33 -27.45 53.47
C GLU A 91 -26.40 -26.47 52.98
N LEU A 92 -26.03 -25.42 52.25
CA LEU A 92 -26.96 -24.33 51.89
C LEU A 92 -27.84 -24.61 50.67
N GLY A 93 -27.61 -25.68 49.90
CA GLY A 93 -28.52 -26.24 48.89
C GLY A 93 -28.94 -25.36 47.69
N ALA A 94 -28.80 -24.04 47.80
CA ALA A 94 -29.04 -23.02 46.80
C ALA A 94 -28.36 -21.74 47.31
N ILE A 95 -27.59 -21.05 46.45
CA ILE A 95 -26.83 -19.87 46.88
C ILE A 95 -27.78 -18.68 47.05
N THR A 96 -28.14 -18.39 48.30
CA THR A 96 -28.97 -17.23 48.67
C THR A 96 -28.11 -15.96 48.80
N LYS A 97 -28.73 -14.77 48.70
CA LYS A 97 -28.03 -13.48 48.90
C LYS A 97 -27.23 -13.41 50.22
N ASP A 98 -27.74 -14.00 51.30
CA ASP A 98 -27.05 -14.06 52.60
C ASP A 98 -25.80 -14.97 52.59
N SER A 99 -25.79 -15.99 51.74
CA SER A 99 -24.65 -16.89 51.54
C SER A 99 -23.49 -16.16 50.88
N LEU A 100 -23.78 -15.32 49.88
CA LEU A 100 -22.80 -14.51 49.16
C LEU A 100 -22.10 -13.50 50.09
N VAL A 101 -22.86 -12.83 50.96
CA VAL A 101 -22.32 -11.86 51.93
C VAL A 101 -21.36 -12.53 52.92
N LYS A 102 -21.61 -13.79 53.32
CA LYS A 102 -20.70 -14.53 54.21
C LYS A 102 -19.38 -14.90 53.52
N VAL A 103 -19.43 -15.33 52.26
CA VAL A 103 -18.22 -15.65 51.48
C VAL A 103 -17.41 -14.39 51.18
N ALA A 104 -18.08 -13.29 50.81
CA ALA A 104 -17.43 -12.00 50.53
C ALA A 104 -16.51 -11.51 51.66
N ARG A 105 -16.82 -11.82 52.93
CA ARG A 105 -16.03 -11.42 54.12
C ARG A 105 -14.63 -12.02 54.19
N HIS A 106 -14.38 -13.10 53.44
CA HIS A 106 -13.13 -13.83 53.51
C HIS A 106 -12.29 -13.73 52.22
N CYS A 107 -12.81 -13.09 51.17
CA CYS A 107 -12.14 -13.00 49.87
C CYS A 107 -11.59 -11.60 49.58
N GLN A 108 -10.31 -11.52 49.18
CA GLN A 108 -9.67 -10.26 48.77
C GLN A 108 -9.93 -9.92 47.29
N THR A 109 -10.35 -10.88 46.46
CA THR A 109 -10.70 -10.66 45.05
C THR A 109 -12.05 -11.30 44.73
N ILE A 110 -12.92 -10.52 44.09
CA ILE A 110 -14.25 -10.97 43.64
C ILE A 110 -14.34 -10.82 42.12
N VAL A 111 -15.01 -11.77 41.47
CA VAL A 111 -15.34 -11.69 40.05
C VAL A 111 -16.85 -11.51 39.90
N CYS A 112 -17.24 -10.40 39.28
CA CYS A 112 -18.62 -10.10 38.93
C CYS A 112 -18.81 -10.30 37.42
N ALA A 113 -19.55 -11.33 37.04
CA ALA A 113 -19.87 -11.62 35.65
C ALA A 113 -21.39 -11.64 35.46
N THR A 114 -21.94 -10.52 35.00
CA THR A 114 -23.35 -10.43 34.58
C THR A 114 -23.46 -9.50 33.38
N SER A 115 -24.45 -9.75 32.51
CA SER A 115 -24.81 -8.85 31.42
C SER A 115 -25.90 -7.84 31.80
N ASP A 116 -26.48 -7.97 33.00
CA ASP A 116 -27.51 -7.09 33.53
C ASP A 116 -26.92 -6.13 34.57
N ILE A 117 -26.88 -4.85 34.19
CA ILE A 117 -26.40 -3.76 35.03
C ILE A 117 -27.23 -3.63 36.32
N LYS A 118 -28.54 -3.83 36.26
CA LYS A 118 -29.43 -3.70 37.43
C LYS A 118 -29.20 -4.84 38.41
N GLU A 119 -28.92 -6.03 37.89
CA GLU A 119 -28.54 -7.19 38.69
C GLU A 119 -27.22 -6.93 39.41
N LEU A 120 -26.21 -6.41 38.68
CA LEU A 120 -24.91 -6.02 39.23
C LEU A 120 -25.06 -4.99 40.37
N GLU A 121 -25.88 -3.95 40.18
CA GLU A 121 -26.14 -2.93 41.20
C GLU A 121 -26.82 -3.50 42.44
N SER A 122 -27.87 -4.30 42.23
CA SER A 122 -28.61 -4.96 43.31
C SER A 122 -27.70 -5.85 44.16
N HIS A 123 -26.69 -6.49 43.55
CA HIS A 123 -25.76 -7.33 44.29
C HIS A 123 -24.64 -6.58 44.98
N LEU A 124 -24.07 -5.57 44.34
CA LEU A 124 -22.99 -4.77 44.91
C LEU A 124 -23.50 -3.86 46.05
N PHE A 125 -24.63 -3.17 45.84
CA PHE A 125 -25.00 -1.98 46.63
C PHE A 125 -26.32 -2.09 47.42
N CYS A 126 -27.00 -3.24 47.48
CA CYS A 126 -28.25 -3.35 48.24
C CYS A 126 -28.08 -2.98 49.73
N SER A 127 -28.91 -2.06 50.22
CA SER A 127 -28.77 -1.39 51.53
C SER A 127 -28.90 -2.27 52.77
N GLN A 128 -29.37 -3.51 52.64
CA GLN A 128 -29.46 -4.49 53.75
C GLN A 128 -28.70 -5.80 53.48
N SER A 129 -28.17 -6.03 52.26
CA SER A 129 -27.62 -7.33 51.86
C SER A 129 -26.57 -7.27 50.73
N GLY A 130 -26.03 -6.09 50.40
CA GLY A 130 -25.00 -5.94 49.37
C GLY A 130 -23.68 -6.59 49.77
N ILE A 131 -22.88 -7.02 48.78
CA ILE A 131 -21.56 -7.61 49.05
C ILE A 131 -20.49 -6.57 49.38
N LEU A 132 -20.66 -5.32 48.93
CA LEU A 132 -19.66 -4.27 49.09
C LEU A 132 -19.37 -3.92 50.57
N PRO A 133 -20.37 -3.80 51.47
CA PRO A 133 -20.10 -3.57 52.89
C PRO A 133 -19.38 -4.74 53.58
N ALA A 134 -19.46 -5.95 53.00
CA ALA A 134 -18.91 -7.17 53.59
C ALA A 134 -17.47 -7.46 53.17
N LEU A 135 -16.96 -6.78 52.15
CA LEU A 135 -15.60 -7.00 51.62
C LEU A 135 -14.49 -6.60 52.63
N PRO A 136 -13.40 -7.37 52.74
CA PRO A 136 -12.17 -6.95 53.41
C PRO A 136 -11.63 -5.60 52.92
N LYS A 137 -10.75 -4.97 53.72
CA LYS A 137 -10.07 -3.75 53.29
C LYS A 137 -9.16 -4.03 52.08
N HIS A 138 -9.12 -3.10 51.14
CA HIS A 138 -8.30 -3.19 49.91
C HIS A 138 -8.70 -4.34 48.97
N SER A 139 -9.95 -4.77 48.99
CA SER A 139 -10.44 -5.80 48.06
C SER A 139 -10.48 -5.31 46.61
N ILE A 140 -10.32 -6.26 45.68
CA ILE A 140 -10.40 -6.05 44.23
C ILE A 140 -11.70 -6.65 43.70
N VAL A 141 -12.40 -5.90 42.85
CA VAL A 141 -13.55 -6.37 42.09
C VAL A 141 -13.17 -6.42 40.61
N LEU A 142 -13.17 -7.62 40.03
CA LEU A 142 -13.02 -7.85 38.60
C LEU A 142 -14.40 -7.84 37.94
N LEU A 143 -14.64 -6.94 37.00
CA LEU A 143 -15.86 -6.89 36.21
C LEU A 143 -15.66 -7.58 34.87
N SER A 144 -16.57 -8.49 34.52
CA SER A 144 -16.69 -9.03 33.16
C SER A 144 -17.23 -7.96 32.20
N PRO A 145 -16.90 -8.03 30.89
CA PRO A 145 -17.21 -6.96 29.96
C PRO A 145 -18.65 -7.09 29.49
N SER A 146 -19.49 -6.21 30.02
CA SER A 146 -20.90 -6.11 29.62
C SER A 146 -21.47 -4.69 29.75
N SER A 147 -20.69 -3.78 30.36
CA SER A 147 -21.15 -2.45 30.71
C SER A 147 -20.62 -1.39 29.74
N PRO A 148 -21.45 -0.42 29.32
CA PRO A 148 -20.98 0.67 28.48
C PRO A 148 -19.87 1.46 29.22
N PRO A 149 -18.85 2.00 28.52
CA PRO A 149 -17.74 2.71 29.15
C PRO A 149 -18.15 3.84 30.12
N SER A 150 -19.32 4.46 29.88
CA SER A 150 -19.92 5.48 30.75
C SER A 150 -20.35 4.97 32.13
N TYR A 151 -20.43 3.66 32.33
CA TYR A 151 -20.90 3.04 33.57
C TYR A 151 -19.80 2.87 34.62
N TYR A 152 -18.54 2.68 34.20
CA TYR A 152 -17.42 2.55 35.13
C TYR A 152 -17.21 3.77 36.06
N PRO A 153 -17.30 5.03 35.58
CA PRO A 153 -17.23 6.20 36.46
C PRO A 153 -18.38 6.25 37.49
N TYR A 154 -19.57 5.81 37.10
CA TYR A 154 -20.71 5.73 38.00
C TYR A 154 -20.48 4.69 39.10
N LEU A 155 -19.99 3.49 38.75
CA LEU A 155 -19.67 2.45 39.74
C LEU A 155 -18.61 2.91 40.74
N LEU A 156 -17.53 3.54 40.26
CA LEU A 156 -16.49 4.09 41.14
C LEU A 156 -17.05 5.14 42.10
N ARG A 157 -17.89 6.05 41.60
CA ARG A 157 -18.55 7.06 42.43
C ARG A 157 -19.47 6.40 43.46
N ARG A 158 -20.27 5.42 43.05
CA ARG A 158 -21.19 4.72 43.94
C ARG A 158 -20.45 3.94 45.04
N ILE A 159 -19.34 3.27 44.71
CA ILE A 159 -18.47 2.59 45.70
C ILE A 159 -17.93 3.59 46.72
N ALA A 160 -17.54 4.78 46.29
CA ALA A 160 -17.08 5.84 47.17
C ALA A 160 -18.21 6.43 48.04
N ASP A 161 -19.40 6.65 47.46
CA ASP A 161 -20.58 7.16 48.16
C ASP A 161 -21.07 6.19 49.26
N GLU A 162 -20.87 4.88 49.09
CA GLU A 162 -21.13 3.83 50.10
C GLU A 162 -20.00 3.71 51.15
N GLY A 163 -19.02 4.62 51.15
CA GLY A 163 -17.96 4.69 52.15
C GLY A 163 -16.84 3.66 51.98
N ARG A 164 -16.68 3.07 50.79
CA ARG A 164 -15.67 2.04 50.48
C ARG A 164 -14.64 2.46 49.41
N PRO A 165 -13.96 3.62 49.54
CA PRO A 165 -12.97 4.07 48.57
C PRO A 165 -11.72 3.17 48.51
N ASP A 166 -11.57 2.26 49.48
CA ASP A 166 -10.50 1.26 49.53
C ASP A 166 -10.69 0.10 48.55
N VAL A 167 -11.90 -0.10 48.02
CA VAL A 167 -12.18 -1.17 47.05
C VAL A 167 -11.76 -0.73 45.65
N SER A 168 -10.90 -1.52 45.02
CA SER A 168 -10.42 -1.26 43.66
C SER A 168 -11.26 -2.01 42.63
N LEU A 169 -11.54 -1.34 41.51
CA LEU A 169 -12.25 -1.92 40.38
C LEU A 169 -11.27 -2.20 39.24
N LEU A 170 -11.38 -3.37 38.62
CA LEU A 170 -10.70 -3.72 37.38
C LEU A 170 -11.71 -4.23 36.36
N ASP A 171 -11.46 -3.92 35.09
CA ASP A 171 -12.19 -4.48 33.95
C ASP A 171 -11.38 -5.68 33.41
N ALA A 172 -12.05 -6.82 33.23
CA ALA A 172 -11.44 -8.10 32.94
C ALA A 172 -12.12 -8.79 31.75
N ALA A 173 -11.33 -9.16 30.75
CA ALA A 173 -11.77 -9.88 29.56
C ALA A 173 -11.09 -11.25 29.47
N CYS A 174 -11.86 -12.29 29.15
CA CYS A 174 -11.34 -13.66 29.01
C CYS A 174 -11.43 -14.09 27.55
N LEU A 175 -10.27 -14.26 26.92
CA LEU A 175 -10.17 -14.68 25.53
C LEU A 175 -9.87 -16.17 25.46
N ALA A 176 -10.59 -16.87 24.59
CA ALA A 176 -10.29 -18.26 24.27
C ALA A 176 -8.89 -18.37 23.67
N LYS A 177 -8.19 -19.47 23.95
CA LYS A 177 -6.84 -19.73 23.46
C LYS A 177 -6.78 -19.95 21.95
N SER A 178 -5.59 -19.73 21.38
CA SER A 178 -5.23 -20.23 20.04
C SER A 178 -5.17 -21.76 20.02
N SER A 179 -5.52 -22.37 18.88
CA SER A 179 -5.30 -23.81 18.63
C SER A 179 -3.87 -24.11 18.14
N HIS A 180 -3.09 -23.08 17.81
CA HIS A 180 -1.75 -23.17 17.24
C HIS A 180 -0.63 -23.10 18.31
N GLY A 181 0.44 -23.90 18.14
CA GLY A 181 1.67 -23.87 18.97
C GLY A 181 1.67 -24.76 20.23
N ASN A 182 2.83 -24.89 20.89
CA ASN A 182 3.04 -25.67 22.13
C ASN A 182 2.47 -25.01 23.40
N HIS A 183 1.54 -24.07 23.26
CA HIS A 183 0.88 -23.41 24.38
C HIS A 183 -0.16 -24.36 24.99
N HIS A 184 0.31 -25.32 25.79
CA HIS A 184 -0.55 -26.27 26.49
C HIS A 184 -1.51 -25.57 27.47
N GLY A 185 -2.73 -25.31 27.00
CA GLY A 185 -3.95 -25.42 27.81
C GLY A 185 -4.42 -24.21 28.62
N ARG A 186 -4.01 -22.97 28.33
CA ARG A 186 -4.35 -21.80 29.18
C ARG A 186 -5.10 -20.73 28.39
N ASN A 187 -6.27 -20.28 28.88
CA ASN A 187 -6.99 -19.11 28.35
C ASN A 187 -6.18 -17.82 28.59
N VAL A 188 -6.53 -16.74 27.91
CA VAL A 188 -5.87 -15.44 28.05
C VAL A 188 -6.77 -14.50 28.85
N LEU A 189 -6.28 -14.00 29.99
CA LEU A 189 -7.01 -13.04 30.83
C LEU A 189 -6.40 -11.64 30.64
N VAL A 190 -7.18 -10.71 30.10
CA VAL A 190 -6.78 -9.32 29.89
C VAL A 190 -7.37 -8.47 31.01
N LEU A 191 -6.53 -7.68 31.70
CA LEU A 191 -6.93 -6.85 32.84
C LEU A 191 -6.61 -5.38 32.57
N SER A 192 -7.55 -4.49 32.87
CA SER A 192 -7.35 -3.03 32.77
C SER A 192 -7.89 -2.30 34.00
N GLY A 193 -7.23 -1.22 34.39
CA GLY A 193 -7.59 -0.41 35.56
C GLY A 193 -6.37 0.26 36.22
N PRO A 194 -6.53 0.84 37.42
CA PRO A 194 -5.45 1.57 38.09
C PRO A 194 -4.20 0.71 38.31
N ALA A 195 -3.01 1.28 38.11
CA ALA A 195 -1.73 0.56 38.19
C ALA A 195 -1.52 -0.19 39.53
N GLY A 196 -1.91 0.43 40.65
CA GLY A 196 -1.83 -0.20 41.98
C GLY A 196 -2.75 -1.42 42.11
N ALA A 197 -3.96 -1.34 41.54
CA ALA A 197 -4.92 -2.45 41.53
C ALA A 197 -4.47 -3.58 40.59
N LEU A 198 -3.89 -3.24 39.43
CA LEU A 198 -3.31 -4.22 38.51
C LEU A 198 -2.13 -4.98 39.13
N ALA A 199 -1.24 -4.28 39.85
CA ALA A 199 -0.12 -4.90 40.55
C ALA A 199 -0.61 -5.89 41.63
N GLN A 200 -1.60 -5.47 42.42
CA GLN A 200 -2.22 -6.30 43.46
C GLN A 200 -2.94 -7.52 42.85
N ALA A 201 -3.74 -7.33 41.80
CA ALA A 201 -4.42 -8.43 41.10
C ALA A 201 -3.41 -9.41 40.49
N ASN A 202 -2.33 -8.92 39.87
CA ASN A 202 -1.30 -9.78 39.31
C ASN A 202 -0.61 -10.62 40.40
N GLU A 203 -0.38 -10.07 41.59
CA GLU A 203 0.12 -10.82 42.74
C GLU A 203 -0.87 -11.86 43.27
N THR A 204 -2.16 -11.51 43.37
CA THR A 204 -3.20 -12.45 43.81
C THR A 204 -3.40 -13.60 42.81
N LEU A 205 -3.27 -13.33 41.52
CA LEU A 205 -3.52 -14.29 40.43
C LEU A 205 -2.25 -15.02 39.95
N ARG A 206 -1.05 -14.69 40.46
CA ARG A 206 0.27 -15.27 40.10
C ARG A 206 0.34 -16.80 40.21
N GLY A 207 -0.53 -17.43 41.00
CA GLY A 207 -0.60 -18.88 41.19
C GLY A 207 -1.56 -19.63 40.26
N ILE A 208 -2.29 -18.93 39.39
CA ILE A 208 -3.28 -19.51 38.49
C ILE A 208 -2.61 -19.84 37.15
N PRO A 209 -2.82 -21.04 36.57
CA PRO A 209 -2.28 -21.41 35.26
C PRO A 209 -3.07 -20.72 34.12
N ILE A 210 -3.11 -19.39 34.11
CA ILE A 210 -3.73 -18.54 33.09
C ILE A 210 -2.74 -17.47 32.65
N GLN A 211 -2.72 -17.12 31.37
CA GLN A 211 -1.82 -16.06 30.89
C GLN A 211 -2.48 -14.70 31.13
N ILE A 212 -1.91 -13.91 32.05
CA ILE A 212 -2.45 -12.61 32.43
C ILE A 212 -1.75 -11.51 31.64
N TRP A 213 -2.53 -10.66 30.98
CA TRP A 213 -2.07 -9.49 30.26
C TRP A 213 -2.63 -8.23 30.92
N PRO A 214 -1.84 -7.55 31.76
CA PRO A 214 -2.20 -6.21 32.21
C PRO A 214 -2.02 -5.25 31.04
N ILE A 215 -3.06 -4.48 30.72
CA ILE A 215 -2.99 -3.46 29.67
C ILE A 215 -3.04 -2.06 30.29
N PRO A 216 -2.19 -1.13 29.81
CA PRO A 216 -2.18 0.25 30.30
C PRO A 216 -3.48 0.97 29.92
N GLY A 217 -3.91 1.91 30.78
CA GLY A 217 -5.12 2.71 30.58
C GLY A 217 -6.14 2.57 31.70
N GLY A 218 -7.25 3.30 31.56
CA GLY A 218 -8.38 3.24 32.49
C GLY A 218 -9.26 2.01 32.32
N LEU A 219 -10.34 1.93 33.10
CA LEU A 219 -11.36 0.90 32.97
C LEU A 219 -12.00 0.88 31.57
N GLY A 220 -12.36 -0.32 31.08
CA GLY A 220 -13.00 -0.52 29.79
C GLY A 220 -12.04 -0.81 28.64
N GLN A 221 -10.72 -0.81 28.88
CA GLN A 221 -9.76 -1.18 27.84
C GLN A 221 -9.79 -2.69 27.58
N ALA A 222 -9.97 -3.53 28.61
CA ALA A 222 -10.01 -4.98 28.44
C ALA A 222 -11.26 -5.39 27.63
N SER A 223 -12.39 -4.73 27.91
CA SER A 223 -13.62 -4.84 27.11
C SER A 223 -13.42 -4.51 25.62
N LYS A 224 -12.66 -3.45 25.30
CA LYS A 224 -12.35 -3.09 23.91
C LYS A 224 -11.47 -4.14 23.24
N VAL A 225 -10.45 -4.66 23.94
CA VAL A 225 -9.61 -5.75 23.42
C VAL A 225 -10.46 -6.99 23.11
N GLU A 226 -11.37 -7.36 24.00
CA GLU A 226 -12.31 -8.47 23.76
C GLU A 226 -13.19 -8.24 22.55
N MET A 227 -13.72 -7.02 22.38
CA MET A 227 -14.55 -6.65 21.24
C MET A 227 -13.80 -6.85 19.91
N VAL A 228 -12.55 -6.38 19.82
CA VAL A 228 -11.72 -6.55 18.62
C VAL A 228 -11.38 -8.03 18.40
N ASN A 229 -11.12 -8.79 19.48
CA ASN A 229 -10.84 -10.23 19.39
C ASN A 229 -12.05 -11.00 18.85
N GLN A 230 -13.25 -10.74 19.40
CA GLN A 230 -14.48 -11.39 18.97
C GLN A 230 -14.86 -11.04 17.53
N LEU A 231 -14.64 -9.78 17.12
CA LEU A 231 -14.79 -9.34 15.75
C LEU A 231 -13.91 -10.17 14.81
N LEU A 232 -12.62 -10.30 15.11
CA LEU A 232 -11.67 -11.02 14.26
C LEU A 232 -11.94 -12.53 14.24
N THR A 233 -12.31 -13.13 15.37
CA THR A 233 -12.74 -14.53 15.45
C THR A 233 -13.99 -14.79 14.59
N GLY A 234 -14.97 -13.88 14.62
CA GLY A 234 -16.18 -13.98 13.79
C GLY A 234 -15.86 -13.92 12.29
N LEU A 235 -14.98 -12.99 11.88
CA LEU A 235 -14.49 -12.90 10.51
C LEU A 235 -13.79 -14.19 10.05
N HIS A 236 -12.90 -14.75 10.87
CA HIS A 236 -12.22 -16.00 10.56
C HIS A 236 -13.17 -17.20 10.47
N ALA A 237 -14.18 -17.28 11.33
CA ALA A 237 -15.18 -18.35 11.28
C ALA A 237 -16.03 -18.27 9.98
N ALA A 238 -16.39 -17.06 9.58
CA ALA A 238 -17.16 -16.83 8.37
C ALA A 238 -16.35 -17.11 7.10
N ALA A 239 -15.06 -16.74 7.09
CA ALA A 239 -14.12 -17.07 6.02
C ALA A 239 -13.93 -18.60 5.89
N ALA A 240 -13.81 -19.33 7.01
CA ALA A 240 -13.71 -20.78 7.01
C ALA A 240 -14.97 -21.45 6.41
N ALA A 241 -16.15 -20.95 6.76
CA ALA A 241 -17.41 -21.45 6.20
C ALA A 241 -17.54 -21.19 4.69
N GLU A 242 -17.19 -19.98 4.21
CA GLU A 242 -17.18 -19.63 2.78
C GLU A 242 -16.16 -20.49 2.00
N ALA A 243 -14.96 -20.66 2.56
CA ALA A 243 -13.90 -21.48 1.97
C ALA A 243 -14.30 -22.95 1.83
N MET A 244 -14.85 -23.56 2.89
CA MET A 244 -15.24 -24.97 2.86
C MET A 244 -16.49 -25.21 2.00
N GLY A 245 -17.42 -24.25 1.95
CA GLY A 245 -18.55 -24.32 1.04
C GLY A 245 -18.12 -24.28 -0.43
N LEU A 246 -17.21 -23.35 -0.78
CA LEU A 246 -16.63 -23.29 -2.13
C LEU A 246 -15.83 -24.56 -2.46
N ALA A 247 -15.04 -25.09 -1.52
CA ALA A 247 -14.31 -26.34 -1.69
C ALA A 247 -15.26 -27.50 -2.04
N ALA A 248 -16.36 -27.63 -1.31
CA ALA A 248 -17.35 -28.66 -1.56
C ALA A 248 -18.00 -28.53 -2.96
N MET A 249 -18.32 -27.30 -3.38
CA MET A 249 -18.89 -26.99 -4.71
C MET A 249 -17.94 -27.28 -5.86
N THR A 250 -16.62 -27.10 -5.66
CA THR A 250 -15.60 -27.47 -6.66
C THR A 250 -15.45 -29.00 -6.81
N GLY A 251 -16.16 -29.78 -5.99
CA GLY A 251 -16.16 -31.24 -6.02
C GLY A 251 -15.03 -31.89 -5.21
N GLN A 252 -14.20 -31.10 -4.52
CA GLN A 252 -13.06 -31.56 -3.73
C GLN A 252 -13.48 -32.43 -2.55
N ASN A 253 -12.59 -33.32 -2.11
CA ASN A 253 -12.69 -33.92 -0.79
C ASN A 253 -12.35 -32.84 0.26
N THR A 254 -13.36 -32.49 1.06
CA THR A 254 -13.27 -31.42 2.05
C THR A 254 -12.40 -31.79 3.25
N GLN A 255 -12.27 -33.08 3.60
CA GLN A 255 -11.32 -33.54 4.62
C GLN A 255 -9.87 -33.33 4.15
N VAL A 256 -9.54 -33.73 2.93
CA VAL A 256 -8.21 -33.52 2.34
C VAL A 256 -7.89 -32.03 2.26
N THR A 257 -8.87 -31.21 1.85
CA THR A 257 -8.73 -29.75 1.80
C THR A 257 -8.41 -29.18 3.18
N PHE A 258 -9.11 -29.62 4.22
CA PHE A 258 -8.85 -29.23 5.61
C PHE A 258 -7.45 -29.63 6.08
N ASP A 259 -7.03 -30.87 5.83
CA ASP A 259 -5.73 -31.39 6.27
C ASP A 259 -4.57 -30.60 5.64
N ILE A 260 -4.71 -30.23 4.36
CA ILE A 260 -3.73 -29.42 3.62
C ILE A 260 -3.69 -27.99 4.15
N ILE A 261 -4.85 -27.33 4.24
CA ILE A 261 -4.93 -25.91 4.61
C ILE A 261 -4.50 -25.68 6.06
N SER A 262 -4.75 -26.63 6.95
CA SER A 262 -4.31 -26.56 8.36
C SER A 262 -2.78 -26.40 8.50
N ASN A 263 -2.02 -26.80 7.49
CA ASN A 263 -0.55 -26.64 7.44
C ASN A 263 -0.08 -25.59 6.40
N ALA A 264 -1.01 -24.73 5.94
CA ALA A 264 -0.77 -23.73 4.91
C ALA A 264 -1.12 -22.31 5.39
N ALA A 265 -0.83 -21.34 4.53
CA ALA A 265 -0.94 -19.91 4.85
C ALA A 265 -2.39 -19.45 5.17
N GLY A 266 -3.40 -20.19 4.72
CA GLY A 266 -4.82 -19.92 5.00
C GLY A 266 -5.31 -20.37 6.38
N THR A 267 -4.49 -21.04 7.21
CA THR A 267 -4.96 -21.53 8.52
C THR A 267 -5.28 -20.41 9.52
N SER A 268 -6.20 -20.70 10.44
CA SER A 268 -6.56 -19.88 11.59
C SER A 268 -7.11 -20.73 12.73
N SER A 269 -7.16 -20.17 13.94
CA SER A 269 -7.79 -20.85 15.08
C SER A 269 -9.25 -21.21 14.81
N ALA A 270 -9.97 -20.35 14.09
CA ALA A 270 -11.35 -20.63 13.69
C ALA A 270 -11.42 -21.77 12.65
N PHE A 271 -10.50 -21.81 11.69
CA PHE A 271 -10.45 -22.88 10.70
C PHE A 271 -10.22 -24.25 11.37
N GLU A 272 -9.20 -24.35 12.22
CA GLU A 272 -8.83 -25.59 12.92
C GLU A 272 -9.92 -26.09 13.89
N THR A 273 -10.68 -25.18 14.49
CA THR A 273 -11.68 -25.54 15.50
C THR A 273 -13.10 -25.68 14.95
N ARG A 274 -13.46 -24.98 13.86
CA ARG A 274 -14.85 -24.98 13.33
C ARG A 274 -15.03 -25.95 12.17
N VAL A 275 -14.04 -26.10 11.29
CA VAL A 275 -14.14 -26.98 10.12
C VAL A 275 -14.34 -28.46 10.49
N PRO A 276 -13.73 -29.03 11.55
CA PRO A 276 -14.03 -30.41 11.94
C PRO A 276 -15.52 -30.70 12.18
N HIS A 277 -16.27 -29.71 12.69
CA HIS A 277 -17.73 -29.83 12.84
C HIS A 277 -18.46 -29.74 11.50
N MET A 278 -17.94 -28.96 10.55
CA MET A 278 -18.48 -28.91 9.18
C MET A 278 -18.29 -30.24 8.46
N LEU A 279 -17.16 -30.91 8.68
CA LEU A 279 -16.83 -32.20 8.10
C LEU A 279 -17.65 -33.35 8.71
N SER A 280 -17.93 -33.30 10.02
CA SER A 280 -18.73 -34.32 10.71
C SER A 280 -20.24 -34.09 10.58
N GLY A 281 -20.68 -32.86 10.29
CA GLY A 281 -22.07 -32.44 10.38
C GLY A 281 -22.58 -32.32 11.82
N ASP A 282 -21.68 -32.19 12.79
CA ASP A 282 -22.04 -32.03 14.19
C ASP A 282 -22.25 -30.55 14.53
N TRP A 283 -23.44 -30.07 14.18
CA TRP A 283 -23.84 -28.67 14.29
C TRP A 283 -24.24 -28.25 15.70
N LYS A 284 -24.56 -29.21 16.59
CA LYS A 284 -25.20 -28.93 17.90
C LYS A 284 -24.26 -29.08 19.09
N SER A 285 -23.09 -29.72 18.94
CA SER A 285 -22.17 -29.98 20.04
C SER A 285 -21.24 -28.80 20.41
N GLN A 286 -21.30 -27.69 19.69
CA GLN A 286 -20.38 -26.56 19.92
C GLN A 286 -20.63 -25.85 21.26
N ALA A 287 -19.53 -25.39 21.87
CA ALA A 287 -19.56 -24.52 23.05
C ALA A 287 -20.02 -23.09 22.73
N SER A 288 -19.84 -22.60 21.50
CA SER A 288 -20.33 -21.30 21.02
C SER A 288 -21.52 -21.49 20.07
N THR A 289 -22.66 -20.89 20.41
CA THR A 289 -23.81 -20.77 19.50
C THR A 289 -23.65 -19.53 18.63
N TRP A 290 -24.42 -19.48 17.55
CA TRP A 290 -24.35 -18.37 16.59
C TRP A 290 -24.72 -17.00 17.19
N GLN A 291 -25.61 -17.01 18.19
CA GLN A 291 -26.18 -15.81 18.79
C GLN A 291 -25.15 -14.95 19.57
N PRO A 292 -24.30 -15.51 20.45
CA PRO A 292 -23.17 -14.80 21.06
C PRO A 292 -22.28 -14.10 20.04
N THR A 293 -21.82 -14.80 19.01
CA THR A 293 -20.96 -14.25 17.96
C THR A 293 -21.63 -13.09 17.24
N LEU A 294 -22.91 -13.25 16.86
CA LEU A 294 -23.70 -12.17 16.25
C LEU A 294 -23.86 -10.96 17.19
N ASN A 295 -24.07 -11.17 18.48
CA ASN A 295 -24.20 -10.08 19.45
C ASN A 295 -22.88 -9.31 19.58
N SER A 296 -21.74 -10.00 19.56
CA SER A 296 -20.42 -9.37 19.56
C SER A 296 -20.18 -8.52 18.30
N LEU A 297 -20.52 -9.04 17.12
CA LEU A 297 -20.42 -8.29 15.86
C LEU A 297 -21.32 -7.04 15.86
N LYS A 298 -22.57 -7.17 16.33
CA LYS A 298 -23.50 -6.05 16.52
C LYS A 298 -22.93 -4.98 17.45
N SER A 299 -22.31 -5.40 18.54
CA SER A 299 -21.67 -4.51 19.52
C SER A 299 -20.51 -3.73 18.89
N ALA A 300 -19.65 -4.40 18.13
CA ALA A 300 -18.55 -3.77 17.41
C ALA A 300 -19.03 -2.77 16.36
N ILE A 301 -20.02 -3.14 15.54
CA ILE A 301 -20.60 -2.25 14.51
C ILE A 301 -21.30 -1.04 15.13
N SER A 302 -22.05 -1.24 16.22
CA SER A 302 -22.68 -0.14 16.96
C SER A 302 -21.64 0.84 17.50
N THR A 303 -20.53 0.32 18.03
CA THR A 303 -19.41 1.13 18.53
C THR A 303 -18.72 1.87 17.40
N ALA A 304 -18.39 1.19 16.30
CA ALA A 304 -17.76 1.80 15.13
C ALA A 304 -18.64 2.89 14.49
N ARG A 305 -19.96 2.68 14.44
CA ARG A 305 -20.94 3.69 13.97
C ARG A 305 -20.91 4.95 14.83
N LYS A 306 -20.84 4.81 16.16
CA LYS A 306 -20.69 5.97 17.08
C LYS A 306 -19.36 6.71 16.86
N LEU A 307 -18.33 6.01 16.40
CA LEU A 307 -17.01 6.56 16.12
C LEU A 307 -16.83 7.04 14.67
N HIS A 308 -17.87 6.96 13.83
CA HIS A 308 -17.81 7.22 12.39
C HIS A 308 -16.70 6.43 11.68
N PHE A 309 -16.52 5.17 12.07
CA PHE A 309 -15.46 4.30 11.56
C PHE A 309 -16.05 3.11 10.80
N PRO A 310 -15.64 2.85 9.54
CA PRO A 310 -16.20 1.78 8.72
C PRO A 310 -15.58 0.43 9.07
N LEU A 311 -16.43 -0.60 9.15
CA LEU A 311 -16.02 -2.00 9.31
C LEU A 311 -16.69 -2.86 8.20
N PRO A 312 -16.30 -2.68 6.91
CA PRO A 312 -16.98 -3.31 5.78
C PRO A 312 -16.98 -4.85 5.83
N LEU A 313 -15.89 -5.49 6.27
CA LEU A 313 -15.84 -6.95 6.39
C LEU A 313 -16.74 -7.41 7.53
N THR A 314 -16.62 -6.77 8.69
CA THR A 314 -17.45 -7.11 9.86
C THR A 314 -18.93 -6.92 9.56
N ALA A 315 -19.31 -5.85 8.85
CA ALA A 315 -20.69 -5.61 8.43
C ALA A 315 -21.21 -6.70 7.50
N THR A 316 -20.39 -7.14 6.55
CA THR A 316 -20.74 -8.25 5.65
C THR A 316 -21.00 -9.54 6.45
N VAL A 317 -20.12 -9.86 7.40
CA VAL A 317 -20.26 -11.04 8.26
C VAL A 317 -21.47 -10.94 9.19
N GLU A 318 -21.74 -9.78 9.79
CA GLU A 318 -22.96 -9.57 10.59
C GLU A 318 -24.22 -9.89 9.77
N GLN A 319 -24.30 -9.40 8.54
CA GLN A 319 -25.45 -9.66 7.67
C GLN A 319 -25.59 -11.15 7.30
N LEU A 320 -24.48 -11.88 7.15
CA LEU A 320 -24.50 -13.31 6.91
C LEU A 320 -25.05 -14.10 8.10
N PHE A 321 -24.62 -13.75 9.31
CA PHE A 321 -25.14 -14.35 10.54
C PHE A 321 -26.64 -14.04 10.69
N ILE A 322 -27.08 -12.80 10.41
CA ILE A 322 -28.51 -12.42 10.42
C ILE A 322 -29.31 -13.25 9.40
N SER A 323 -28.81 -13.35 8.17
CA SER A 323 -29.44 -14.14 7.11
C SER A 323 -29.64 -15.58 7.54
N GLY A 324 -28.61 -16.18 8.12
CA GLY A 324 -28.71 -17.55 8.56
C GLY A 324 -29.60 -17.75 9.80
N VAL A 325 -29.65 -16.80 10.74
CA VAL A 325 -30.64 -16.82 11.83
C VAL A 325 -32.06 -16.84 11.27
N SER A 326 -32.32 -16.08 10.20
CA SER A 326 -33.62 -16.11 9.51
C SER A 326 -33.95 -17.45 8.86
N GLN A 327 -32.93 -18.27 8.56
CA GLN A 327 -33.05 -19.65 8.07
C GLN A 327 -33.18 -20.69 9.20
N GLY A 328 -33.21 -20.25 10.46
CA GLY A 328 -33.41 -21.11 11.63
C GLY A 328 -32.15 -21.77 12.19
N LEU A 329 -30.95 -21.38 11.75
CA LEU A 329 -29.68 -21.96 12.27
C LEU A 329 -29.15 -21.22 13.51
N GLY A 330 -29.91 -20.26 14.07
CA GLY A 330 -29.54 -19.44 15.23
C GLY A 330 -29.12 -20.21 16.49
N ASN A 331 -29.64 -21.43 16.65
CA ASN A 331 -29.35 -22.30 17.79
C ASN A 331 -28.22 -23.31 17.52
N ASP A 332 -27.72 -23.37 16.30
CA ASP A 332 -26.59 -24.22 15.93
C ASP A 332 -25.27 -23.51 16.29
N GLY A 333 -24.17 -24.26 16.26
CA GLY A 333 -22.83 -23.70 16.41
C GLY A 333 -22.40 -22.87 15.20
N ASP A 334 -21.43 -21.98 15.38
CA ASP A 334 -20.91 -21.09 14.32
C ASP A 334 -20.45 -21.84 13.06
N GLY A 335 -20.03 -23.10 13.21
CA GLY A 335 -19.68 -23.96 12.06
C GLY A 335 -20.84 -24.22 11.09
N ALA A 336 -22.09 -24.15 11.58
CA ALA A 336 -23.29 -24.31 10.75
C ALA A 336 -23.49 -23.16 9.74
N LEU A 337 -22.74 -22.05 9.85
CA LEU A 337 -22.72 -20.98 8.87
C LEU A 337 -22.38 -21.48 7.45
N ALA A 338 -21.65 -22.59 7.30
CA ALA A 338 -21.41 -23.21 5.99
C ALA A 338 -22.72 -23.55 5.24
N ARG A 339 -23.79 -23.90 5.98
CA ARG A 339 -25.12 -24.20 5.44
C ARG A 339 -25.80 -22.97 4.84
N ALA A 340 -25.52 -21.79 5.36
CA ALA A 340 -26.06 -20.53 4.81
C ALA A 340 -25.48 -20.20 3.43
N TYR A 341 -24.29 -20.73 3.10
CA TYR A 341 -23.70 -20.64 1.76
C TYR A 341 -24.17 -21.74 0.80
N LEU A 342 -24.77 -22.81 1.33
CA LEU A 342 -25.20 -23.99 0.57
C LEU A 342 -26.69 -24.30 0.84
N PRO A 343 -27.62 -23.37 0.55
CA PRO A 343 -29.02 -23.53 0.92
C PRO A 343 -29.69 -24.74 0.25
N GLU A 344 -29.27 -25.10 -0.97
CA GLU A 344 -29.80 -26.24 -1.71
C GLU A 344 -29.20 -27.58 -1.28
N CYS A 345 -27.99 -27.56 -0.72
CA CYS A 345 -27.26 -28.75 -0.28
C CYS A 345 -26.50 -28.52 1.04
N PRO A 346 -27.21 -28.32 2.17
CA PRO A 346 -26.60 -27.85 3.43
C PRO A 346 -25.51 -28.77 3.98
N ASP A 347 -25.59 -30.08 3.71
CA ASP A 347 -24.64 -31.07 4.20
C ASP A 347 -23.52 -31.40 3.18
N LEU A 348 -23.41 -30.68 2.06
CA LEU A 348 -22.46 -31.02 0.98
C LEU A 348 -21.00 -31.06 1.49
N VAL A 349 -20.64 -30.18 2.43
CA VAL A 349 -19.29 -30.18 3.04
C VAL A 349 -19.00 -31.50 3.75
N LYS A 350 -19.97 -32.03 4.50
CA LYS A 350 -19.89 -33.33 5.18
C LYS A 350 -19.92 -34.47 4.18
N ASP A 351 -20.82 -34.42 3.19
CA ASP A 351 -20.98 -35.48 2.19
C ASP A 351 -19.69 -35.69 1.39
N LYS A 352 -18.99 -34.60 1.09
CA LYS A 352 -17.67 -34.61 0.43
C LYS A 352 -16.53 -35.09 1.34
N ALA A 353 -16.66 -34.97 2.65
CA ALA A 353 -15.66 -35.48 3.60
C ALA A 353 -15.67 -37.02 3.67
N GLY A 354 -16.87 -37.62 3.60
CA GLY A 354 -17.09 -39.07 3.65
C GLY A 354 -16.64 -39.84 2.42
N GLN A 355 -16.35 -39.16 1.30
CA GLN A 355 -15.80 -39.75 0.07
C GLN A 355 -14.30 -40.04 0.25
N ARG A 356 -13.97 -40.99 1.12
CA ARG A 356 -12.60 -41.44 1.37
C ARG A 356 -12.06 -42.14 0.12
N SER A 357 -11.17 -41.50 -0.63
CA SER A 357 -10.21 -42.30 -1.40
C SER A 357 -9.19 -42.86 -0.44
N VAL A 358 -9.26 -44.17 -0.27
CA VAL A 358 -8.28 -44.95 0.47
C VAL A 358 -7.09 -45.14 -0.46
N ASN A 359 -5.96 -44.52 -0.14
CA ASN A 359 -4.65 -45.17 -0.18
C ASN A 359 -3.58 -44.37 0.59
N THR A 360 -3.68 -44.40 1.91
CA THR A 360 -2.49 -44.41 2.76
C THR A 360 -2.05 -45.87 2.91
N SER A 361 -1.46 -46.44 1.85
CA SER A 361 -0.70 -47.67 1.97
C SER A 361 0.54 -47.57 1.09
N SER A 362 1.67 -47.98 1.70
CA SER A 362 2.96 -48.34 1.10
C SER A 362 2.83 -48.70 -0.37
N HIS A 363 3.70 -48.23 -1.26
CA HIS A 363 5.13 -48.55 -1.29
C HIS A 363 5.92 -47.30 -1.68
N ALA A 364 6.91 -46.91 -0.86
CA ALA A 364 8.02 -46.15 -1.39
C ALA A 364 8.86 -47.11 -2.23
N PRO A 365 8.88 -47.03 -3.57
CA PRO A 365 10.05 -47.50 -4.26
C PRO A 365 11.19 -46.59 -3.78
N SER A 366 12.19 -47.21 -3.15
CA SER A 366 13.49 -46.59 -2.97
C SER A 366 13.96 -46.15 -4.36
N CYS A 367 13.91 -44.86 -4.66
CA CYS A 367 14.38 -44.33 -5.93
C CYS A 367 15.40 -43.23 -5.68
N ARG A 368 16.65 -43.62 -5.44
CA ARG A 368 17.68 -43.09 -6.34
C ARG A 368 17.54 -43.85 -7.65
N ALA A 369 16.71 -43.33 -8.56
CA ALA A 369 16.70 -43.66 -10.00
C ALA A 369 15.40 -43.08 -10.59
N GLY A 370 15.51 -42.02 -11.41
CA GLY A 370 14.33 -41.48 -12.07
C GLY A 370 14.66 -40.39 -13.08
N GLY A 371 15.60 -40.66 -14.00
CA GLY A 371 15.78 -39.99 -15.30
C GLY A 371 15.88 -38.46 -15.41
N VAL A 372 15.60 -37.69 -14.36
CA VAL A 372 15.58 -36.22 -14.34
C VAL A 372 16.93 -35.75 -13.83
N SER A 373 17.78 -35.36 -14.76
CA SER A 373 19.12 -34.83 -14.51
C SER A 373 19.16 -33.32 -14.73
N LYS A 374 18.40 -32.83 -15.71
CA LYS A 374 18.34 -31.42 -16.10
C LYS A 374 16.94 -30.85 -15.91
N ILE A 375 16.84 -29.73 -15.19
CA ILE A 375 15.59 -29.02 -14.91
C ILE A 375 15.62 -27.66 -15.61
N GLY A 376 14.62 -27.38 -16.44
CA GLY A 376 14.36 -26.02 -16.91
C GLY A 376 13.56 -25.27 -15.87
N PHE A 377 13.96 -24.05 -15.51
CA PHE A 377 13.27 -23.25 -14.50
C PHE A 377 12.96 -21.87 -15.07
N VAL A 378 11.67 -21.55 -15.17
CA VAL A 378 11.22 -20.24 -15.69
C VAL A 378 10.46 -19.50 -14.60
N GLY A 379 10.96 -18.33 -14.23
CA GLY A 379 10.44 -17.48 -13.16
C GLY A 379 11.31 -17.50 -11.90
N LEU A 380 12.47 -16.85 -11.92
CA LEU A 380 13.41 -16.71 -10.82
C LEU A 380 13.10 -15.48 -9.93
N GLY A 381 11.81 -15.16 -9.75
CA GLY A 381 11.39 -14.12 -8.79
C GLY A 381 11.63 -14.50 -7.33
N ALA A 382 11.01 -13.76 -6.39
CA ALA A 382 11.25 -13.90 -4.95
C ALA A 382 11.15 -15.34 -4.40
N MET A 383 10.16 -16.12 -4.83
CA MET A 383 10.05 -17.54 -4.48
C MET A 383 10.88 -18.45 -5.39
N GLY A 384 10.96 -18.12 -6.69
CA GLY A 384 11.65 -18.92 -7.70
C GLY A 384 13.13 -19.11 -7.39
N GLN A 385 13.80 -18.05 -6.92
CA GLN A 385 15.19 -18.12 -6.46
C GLN A 385 15.40 -19.18 -5.38
N GLY A 386 14.58 -19.14 -4.31
CA GLY A 386 14.69 -20.09 -3.21
C GLY A 386 14.43 -21.53 -3.64
N MET A 387 13.43 -21.72 -4.51
CA MET A 387 13.09 -23.04 -5.08
C MET A 387 14.25 -23.59 -5.93
N ALA A 388 14.78 -22.80 -6.85
CA ALA A 388 15.87 -23.19 -7.72
C ALA A 388 17.16 -23.48 -6.92
N ALA A 389 17.45 -22.69 -5.89
CA ALA A 389 18.54 -22.95 -4.95
C ALA A 389 18.36 -24.28 -4.21
N SER A 390 17.12 -24.65 -3.82
CA SER A 390 16.85 -25.93 -3.18
C SER A 390 17.10 -27.13 -4.09
N LEU A 391 16.75 -27.00 -5.38
CA LEU A 391 17.04 -28.01 -6.39
C LEU A 391 18.55 -28.20 -6.59
N ILE A 392 19.31 -27.11 -6.65
CA ILE A 392 20.77 -27.16 -6.76
C ILE A 392 21.39 -27.86 -5.55
N ARG A 393 20.95 -27.53 -4.32
CA ARG A 393 21.43 -28.19 -3.09
C ARG A 393 21.12 -29.68 -3.07
N ALA A 394 20.01 -30.10 -3.68
CA ALA A 394 19.65 -31.51 -3.84
C ALA A 394 20.44 -32.23 -4.96
N GLY A 395 21.29 -31.50 -5.69
CA GLY A 395 22.20 -32.06 -6.71
C GLY A 395 21.64 -32.05 -8.13
N PHE A 396 20.54 -31.33 -8.41
CA PHE A 396 20.02 -31.18 -9.76
C PHE A 396 20.79 -30.11 -10.55
N VAL A 397 20.88 -30.30 -11.86
CA VAL A 397 21.35 -29.25 -12.78
C VAL A 397 20.13 -28.44 -13.23
N VAL A 398 20.14 -27.14 -12.96
CA VAL A 398 19.03 -26.24 -13.22
C VAL A 398 19.43 -25.20 -14.26
N GLN A 399 18.70 -25.13 -15.37
CA GLN A 399 18.80 -24.10 -16.38
C GLN A 399 17.72 -23.04 -16.12
N GLY A 400 18.10 -21.90 -15.56
CA GLY A 400 17.18 -20.88 -15.06
C GLY A 400 17.03 -19.68 -16.01
N TYR A 401 15.80 -19.19 -16.17
CA TYR A 401 15.46 -17.97 -16.88
C TYR A 401 14.45 -17.13 -16.09
N ASP A 402 14.61 -15.81 -16.16
CA ASP A 402 13.63 -14.81 -15.75
C ASP A 402 13.72 -13.60 -16.69
N VAL A 403 12.64 -12.85 -16.82
CA VAL A 403 12.63 -11.59 -17.58
C VAL A 403 13.48 -10.50 -16.91
N HIS A 404 13.70 -10.62 -15.60
CA HIS A 404 14.55 -9.73 -14.82
C HIS A 404 15.99 -10.27 -14.77
N SER A 405 16.88 -9.70 -15.59
CA SER A 405 18.28 -10.15 -15.73
C SER A 405 19.05 -10.29 -14.41
N PRO A 406 18.94 -9.36 -13.43
CA PRO A 406 19.62 -9.53 -12.14
C PRO A 406 19.20 -10.80 -11.38
N ALA A 407 17.97 -11.30 -11.57
CA ALA A 407 17.55 -12.57 -10.99
C ALA A 407 18.26 -13.76 -11.65
N VAL A 408 18.49 -13.72 -12.96
CA VAL A 408 19.25 -14.75 -13.67
C VAL A 408 20.71 -14.77 -13.22
N GLU A 409 21.31 -13.60 -13.06
CA GLU A 409 22.69 -13.45 -12.57
C GLU A 409 22.85 -13.95 -11.13
N ALA A 410 21.96 -13.53 -10.23
CA ALA A 410 21.96 -14.00 -8.85
C ALA A 410 21.78 -15.52 -8.76
N PHE A 411 20.94 -16.10 -9.63
CA PHE A 411 20.77 -17.54 -9.73
C PHE A 411 22.04 -18.24 -10.23
N ALA A 412 22.65 -17.75 -11.30
CA ALA A 412 23.88 -18.32 -11.87
C ALA A 412 25.05 -18.29 -10.87
N SER A 413 25.05 -17.33 -9.93
CA SER A 413 26.06 -17.24 -8.87
C SER A 413 25.99 -18.38 -7.82
N LEU A 414 24.92 -19.18 -7.80
CA LEU A 414 24.72 -20.26 -6.82
C LEU A 414 25.65 -21.49 -7.02
N GLY A 415 26.39 -21.54 -8.13
CA GLY A 415 27.44 -22.53 -8.37
C GLY A 415 27.23 -23.36 -9.64
N PRO A 416 28.02 -24.42 -9.86
CA PRO A 416 28.08 -25.14 -11.14
C PRO A 416 26.78 -25.86 -11.53
N GLY A 417 25.85 -26.06 -10.58
CA GLY A 417 24.52 -26.59 -10.87
C GLY A 417 23.52 -25.55 -11.38
N ALA A 418 23.88 -24.26 -11.42
CA ALA A 418 23.02 -23.15 -11.83
C ALA A 418 23.46 -22.58 -13.19
N MET A 419 22.74 -22.92 -14.26
CA MET A 419 23.04 -22.47 -15.63
C MET A 419 22.06 -21.37 -16.06
N SER A 420 22.55 -20.20 -16.43
CA SER A 420 21.72 -19.10 -16.95
C SER A 420 21.26 -19.39 -18.38
N ALA A 421 19.97 -19.25 -18.66
CA ALA A 421 19.42 -19.18 -20.01
C ALA A 421 19.10 -17.74 -20.40
N GLY A 422 19.25 -17.39 -21.68
CA GLY A 422 18.90 -16.09 -22.25
C GLY A 422 17.46 -16.00 -22.76
N SER A 423 16.71 -17.11 -22.76
CA SER A 423 15.29 -17.14 -23.12
C SER A 423 14.52 -18.29 -22.45
N PRO A 424 13.18 -18.26 -22.36
CA PRO A 424 12.41 -19.39 -21.86
C PRO A 424 12.63 -20.67 -22.69
N GLY A 425 12.75 -20.53 -24.02
CA GLY A 425 13.00 -21.67 -24.92
C GLY A 425 14.34 -22.36 -24.64
N GLU A 426 15.38 -21.59 -24.32
CA GLU A 426 16.68 -22.12 -23.92
C GLU A 426 16.62 -22.81 -22.56
N ALA A 427 15.90 -22.25 -21.58
CA ALA A 427 15.70 -22.88 -20.27
C ALA A 427 14.98 -24.24 -20.40
N ILE A 428 14.03 -24.33 -21.33
CA ILE A 428 13.22 -25.53 -21.57
C ILE A 428 13.97 -26.59 -22.39
N SER A 429 14.88 -26.18 -23.27
CA SER A 429 15.51 -27.08 -24.24
C SER A 429 16.38 -28.16 -23.60
N GLY A 430 16.09 -29.42 -23.94
CA GLY A 430 16.81 -30.59 -23.45
C GLY A 430 16.58 -30.90 -21.97
N SER A 431 15.61 -30.25 -21.31
CA SER A 431 15.28 -30.49 -19.91
C SER A 431 14.35 -31.69 -19.76
N ASP A 432 14.57 -32.48 -18.71
CA ASP A 432 13.76 -33.66 -18.38
C ASP A 432 12.46 -33.26 -17.64
N ALA A 433 12.55 -32.18 -16.88
CA ALA A 433 11.43 -31.51 -16.23
C ALA A 433 11.56 -29.99 -16.40
N VAL A 434 10.43 -29.30 -16.55
CA VAL A 434 10.35 -27.84 -16.64
C VAL A 434 9.45 -27.33 -15.53
N LEU A 435 9.95 -26.44 -14.69
CA LEU A 435 9.19 -25.80 -13.62
C LEU A 435 8.85 -24.35 -14.00
N LEU A 436 7.55 -24.04 -13.98
CA LEU A 436 7.02 -22.71 -14.25
C LEU A 436 6.56 -22.05 -12.94
N MET A 437 7.33 -21.07 -12.48
CA MET A 437 7.07 -20.28 -11.27
C MET A 437 6.88 -18.79 -11.64
N VAL A 438 5.86 -18.52 -12.44
CA VAL A 438 5.50 -17.19 -12.95
C VAL A 438 4.30 -16.62 -12.18
N GLN A 439 3.94 -15.36 -12.45
CA GLN A 439 2.94 -14.64 -11.66
C GLN A 439 1.49 -15.02 -12.02
N ASN A 440 1.20 -15.32 -13.29
CA ASN A 440 -0.18 -15.49 -13.77
C ASN A 440 -0.29 -16.44 -14.99
N ALA A 441 -1.54 -16.75 -15.36
CA ALA A 441 -1.89 -17.63 -16.47
C ALA A 441 -1.36 -17.13 -17.83
N SER A 442 -1.43 -15.83 -18.10
CA SER A 442 -0.92 -15.26 -19.37
C SER A 442 0.58 -15.45 -19.54
N GLN A 443 1.36 -15.42 -18.45
CA GLN A 443 2.80 -15.68 -18.50
C GLN A 443 3.10 -17.17 -18.75
N ILE A 444 2.28 -18.08 -18.23
CA ILE A 444 2.38 -19.52 -18.58
C ILE A 444 2.13 -19.70 -20.08
N ASP A 445 1.07 -19.07 -20.59
CA ASP A 445 0.73 -19.12 -22.02
C ASP A 445 1.83 -18.53 -22.90
N ASP A 446 2.43 -17.42 -22.50
CA ASP A 446 3.51 -16.78 -23.26
C ASP A 446 4.78 -17.65 -23.27
N VAL A 447 5.17 -18.17 -22.10
CA VAL A 447 6.35 -19.06 -21.96
C VAL A 447 6.19 -20.32 -22.81
N LEU A 448 5.03 -20.98 -22.73
CA LEU A 448 4.80 -22.25 -23.43
C LEU A 448 4.43 -22.05 -24.91
N PHE A 449 3.56 -21.09 -25.21
CA PHE A 449 2.89 -21.01 -26.51
C PHE A 449 2.99 -19.66 -27.21
N GLY A 450 3.56 -18.64 -26.55
CA GLY A 450 3.77 -17.30 -27.10
C GLY A 450 4.94 -17.22 -28.09
N SER A 451 5.54 -16.04 -28.18
CA SER A 451 6.56 -15.72 -29.21
C SER A 451 7.81 -16.61 -29.14
N CYS A 452 8.17 -17.09 -27.95
CA CYS A 452 9.32 -17.96 -27.76
C CYS A 452 9.03 -19.45 -28.03
N ARG A 453 7.77 -19.82 -28.27
CA ARG A 453 7.30 -21.20 -28.54
C ARG A 453 7.92 -22.26 -27.62
N GLY A 454 8.02 -22.01 -26.31
CA GLY A 454 8.74 -22.88 -25.37
C GLY A 454 8.27 -24.33 -25.38
N ALA A 455 6.99 -24.59 -25.61
CA ALA A 455 6.44 -25.94 -25.77
C ALA A 455 7.06 -26.69 -26.96
N ALA A 456 7.40 -25.99 -28.05
CA ALA A 456 8.09 -26.61 -29.19
C ALA A 456 9.51 -27.08 -28.83
N ALA A 457 10.17 -26.44 -27.85
CA ALA A 457 11.48 -26.82 -27.35
C ALA A 457 11.46 -27.96 -26.31
N LEU A 458 10.28 -28.37 -25.82
CA LEU A 458 10.15 -29.50 -24.89
C LEU A 458 10.64 -30.81 -25.53
N SER A 459 11.45 -31.53 -24.77
CA SER A 459 11.88 -32.90 -25.07
C SER A 459 10.70 -33.87 -25.02
N SER A 460 10.70 -34.89 -25.88
CA SER A 460 9.70 -35.96 -25.83
C SER A 460 9.71 -36.66 -24.45
N GLY A 461 8.53 -36.87 -23.87
CA GLY A 461 8.40 -37.47 -22.54
C GLY A 461 8.78 -36.56 -21.36
N SER A 462 9.10 -35.28 -21.57
CA SER A 462 9.39 -34.34 -20.46
C SER A 462 8.15 -34.05 -19.60
N VAL A 463 8.37 -33.52 -18.38
CA VAL A 463 7.30 -33.15 -17.46
C VAL A 463 7.27 -31.64 -17.24
N VAL A 464 6.12 -31.00 -17.44
CA VAL A 464 5.90 -29.58 -17.09
C VAL A 464 5.24 -29.50 -15.72
N ILE A 465 5.84 -28.76 -14.80
CA ILE A 465 5.37 -28.51 -13.44
C ILE A 465 4.89 -27.06 -13.36
N VAL A 466 3.59 -26.86 -13.12
CA VAL A 466 3.01 -25.53 -12.95
C VAL A 466 2.89 -25.22 -11.46
N SER A 467 3.66 -24.24 -10.97
CA SER A 467 3.69 -23.88 -9.54
C SER A 467 3.06 -22.53 -9.22
N SER A 468 2.49 -21.87 -10.23
CA SER A 468 1.83 -20.56 -10.12
C SER A 468 0.39 -20.71 -9.59
N THR A 469 -0.14 -19.66 -8.94
CA THR A 469 -1.58 -19.62 -8.62
C THR A 469 -2.35 -19.14 -9.85
N VAL A 470 -3.15 -20.03 -10.44
CA VAL A 470 -3.90 -19.80 -11.69
C VAL A 470 -5.27 -20.50 -11.63
N PRO A 471 -6.22 -20.15 -12.52
CA PRO A 471 -7.50 -20.84 -12.59
C PRO A 471 -7.33 -22.34 -12.88
N PRO A 472 -8.07 -23.24 -12.19
CA PRO A 472 -8.05 -24.68 -12.43
C PRO A 472 -8.32 -25.06 -13.90
N GLU A 473 -9.23 -24.36 -14.55
CA GLU A 473 -9.56 -24.55 -15.96
C GLU A 473 -8.37 -24.22 -16.88
N HIS A 474 -7.61 -23.18 -16.56
CA HIS A 474 -6.43 -22.80 -17.34
C HIS A 474 -5.40 -23.93 -17.36
N VAL A 475 -5.09 -24.55 -16.21
CA VAL A 475 -4.11 -25.66 -16.16
C VAL A 475 -4.62 -26.88 -16.93
N ARG A 476 -5.93 -27.16 -16.90
CA ARG A 476 -6.54 -28.23 -17.72
C ARG A 476 -6.37 -27.96 -19.21
N ASN A 477 -6.57 -26.71 -19.65
CA ASN A 477 -6.38 -26.30 -21.04
C ASN A 477 -4.90 -26.39 -21.48
N VAL A 478 -3.96 -26.01 -20.61
CA VAL A 478 -2.52 -26.19 -20.88
C VAL A 478 -2.20 -27.67 -21.06
N ASN A 479 -2.72 -28.56 -20.19
CA ASN A 479 -2.52 -30.00 -20.30
C ASN A 479 -3.07 -30.57 -21.62
N LEU A 480 -4.25 -30.14 -22.06
CA LEU A 480 -4.83 -30.56 -23.34
C LEU A 480 -3.92 -30.15 -24.51
N ARG A 481 -3.48 -28.88 -24.55
CA ARG A 481 -2.59 -28.37 -25.60
C ARG A 481 -1.25 -29.08 -25.63
N LEU A 482 -0.67 -29.42 -24.47
CA LEU A 482 0.57 -30.20 -24.41
C LEU A 482 0.39 -31.63 -24.92
N LYS A 483 -0.76 -32.27 -24.65
CA LYS A 483 -1.10 -33.61 -25.18
C LYS A 483 -1.27 -33.61 -26.70
N GLU A 484 -1.93 -32.61 -27.25
CA GLU A 484 -2.15 -32.45 -28.70
C GLU A 484 -0.85 -32.38 -29.52
N MET A 485 0.27 -32.05 -28.88
CA MET A 485 1.59 -32.04 -29.53
C MET A 485 2.11 -33.43 -29.91
N GLY A 486 1.54 -34.51 -29.36
CA GLY A 486 1.96 -35.89 -29.68
C GLY A 486 3.37 -36.27 -29.19
N LYS A 487 3.98 -35.46 -28.32
CA LYS A 487 5.34 -35.67 -27.78
C LYS A 487 5.39 -36.49 -26.49
N GLY A 488 4.24 -36.91 -25.96
CA GLY A 488 4.14 -37.60 -24.67
C GLY A 488 4.54 -36.73 -23.47
N VAL A 489 4.40 -35.41 -23.57
CA VAL A 489 4.67 -34.49 -22.46
C VAL A 489 3.61 -34.67 -21.38
N LEU A 490 4.05 -34.79 -20.13
CA LEU A 490 3.18 -34.89 -18.95
C LEU A 490 3.11 -33.53 -18.25
N LEU A 491 1.98 -33.23 -17.61
CA LEU A 491 1.84 -32.03 -16.77
C LEU A 491 1.56 -32.44 -15.32
N VAL A 492 2.18 -31.72 -14.38
CA VAL A 492 1.89 -31.78 -12.95
C VAL A 492 1.44 -30.39 -12.49
N ASP A 493 0.20 -30.30 -12.02
CA ASP A 493 -0.35 -29.12 -11.36
C ASP A 493 0.20 -29.10 -9.94
N ALA A 494 1.09 -28.17 -9.59
CA ALA A 494 1.85 -28.18 -8.34
C ALA A 494 2.01 -26.80 -7.68
N PRO A 495 0.92 -26.04 -7.42
CA PRO A 495 0.99 -24.76 -6.73
C PRO A 495 1.59 -24.89 -5.33
N VAL A 496 2.23 -23.81 -4.88
CA VAL A 496 3.04 -23.81 -3.65
C VAL A 496 2.49 -22.88 -2.57
N SER A 497 2.82 -23.17 -1.31
CA SER A 497 2.48 -22.38 -0.13
C SER A 497 3.64 -22.37 0.88
N GLY A 498 3.83 -21.25 1.58
CA GLY A 498 4.88 -21.09 2.59
C GLY A 498 5.79 -19.87 2.42
N GLY A 499 5.65 -19.12 1.33
CA GLY A 499 6.37 -17.87 1.08
C GLY A 499 7.88 -18.04 0.82
N VAL A 500 8.58 -16.90 0.72
CA VAL A 500 10.01 -16.82 0.37
C VAL A 500 10.89 -17.60 1.34
N ALA A 501 10.62 -17.52 2.65
CA ALA A 501 11.42 -18.19 3.67
C ALA A 501 11.38 -19.73 3.54
N ARG A 502 10.19 -20.33 3.35
CA ARG A 502 10.08 -21.79 3.18
C ARG A 502 10.61 -22.24 1.81
N ALA A 503 10.51 -21.40 0.78
CA ALA A 503 11.14 -21.66 -0.52
C ALA A 503 12.67 -21.75 -0.39
N ALA A 504 13.29 -20.75 0.24
CA ALA A 504 14.74 -20.71 0.46
C ALA A 504 15.24 -21.92 1.26
N ASN A 505 14.47 -22.34 2.28
CA ASN A 505 14.81 -23.48 3.14
C ASN A 505 14.44 -24.85 2.54
N GLY A 506 13.79 -24.91 1.38
CA GLY A 506 13.33 -26.17 0.80
C GLY A 506 12.30 -26.89 1.67
N THR A 507 11.37 -26.14 2.28
CA THR A 507 10.35 -26.67 3.18
C THR A 507 8.94 -26.23 2.77
N LEU A 508 8.71 -25.93 1.49
CA LEU A 508 7.41 -25.49 0.98
C LEU A 508 6.36 -26.57 1.15
N THR A 509 5.11 -26.16 1.38
CA THR A 509 3.98 -27.05 1.15
C THR A 509 3.65 -27.00 -0.35
N ILE A 510 3.82 -28.13 -1.04
CA ILE A 510 3.47 -28.26 -2.46
C ILE A 510 2.19 -29.09 -2.52
N ILE A 511 1.14 -28.52 -3.10
CA ILE A 511 -0.10 -29.22 -3.38
C ILE A 511 0.00 -29.70 -4.82
N CYS A 512 -0.04 -31.01 -5.08
CA CYS A 512 0.15 -31.53 -6.43
C CYS A 512 -0.98 -32.45 -6.91
N SER A 513 -1.31 -32.38 -8.19
CA SER A 513 -2.24 -33.28 -8.86
C SER A 513 -1.82 -33.51 -10.31
N GLY A 514 -2.25 -34.63 -10.90
CA GLY A 514 -1.86 -35.05 -12.24
C GLY A 514 -1.78 -36.56 -12.39
N GLU A 515 -1.23 -37.00 -13.51
CA GLU A 515 -1.06 -38.42 -13.79
C GLU A 515 0.03 -39.03 -12.90
N ASN A 516 -0.22 -40.25 -12.39
CA ASN A 516 0.71 -40.94 -11.49
C ASN A 516 2.10 -41.11 -12.10
N GLU A 517 2.18 -41.31 -13.42
CA GLU A 517 3.44 -41.39 -14.14
C GLU A 517 4.24 -40.08 -14.02
N GLY A 518 3.59 -38.94 -14.28
CA GLY A 518 4.22 -37.62 -14.21
C GLY A 518 4.68 -37.28 -12.80
N ILE A 519 3.81 -37.47 -11.81
CA ILE A 519 4.11 -37.23 -10.39
C ILE A 519 5.26 -38.12 -9.92
N SER A 520 5.25 -39.41 -10.28
CA SER A 520 6.32 -40.34 -9.92
C SER A 520 7.66 -39.93 -10.53
N LYS A 521 7.66 -39.47 -11.78
CA LYS A 521 8.86 -39.03 -12.49
C LYS A 521 9.50 -37.79 -11.86
N VAL A 522 8.71 -36.81 -11.42
CA VAL A 522 9.23 -35.58 -10.80
C VAL A 522 9.22 -35.60 -9.27
N ARG A 523 8.90 -36.73 -8.64
CA ARG A 523 8.76 -36.83 -7.18
C ARG A 523 10.01 -36.35 -6.43
N GLY A 524 11.20 -36.71 -6.91
CA GLY A 524 12.47 -36.25 -6.33
C GLY A 524 12.65 -34.72 -6.41
N VAL A 525 12.20 -34.10 -7.51
CA VAL A 525 12.21 -32.65 -7.71
C VAL A 525 11.29 -31.97 -6.70
N LEU A 526 10.07 -32.50 -6.52
CA LEU A 526 9.11 -31.95 -5.56
C LEU A 526 9.61 -32.10 -4.11
N LEU A 527 10.14 -33.28 -3.74
CA LEU A 527 10.68 -33.53 -2.40
C LEU A 527 11.89 -32.64 -2.05
N ALA A 528 12.71 -32.31 -3.04
CA ALA A 528 13.83 -31.37 -2.86
C ALA A 528 13.36 -29.95 -2.49
N MET A 529 12.12 -29.58 -2.80
CA MET A 529 11.54 -28.27 -2.45
C MET A 529 10.63 -28.32 -1.22
N THR A 530 10.15 -29.50 -0.81
CA THR A 530 9.29 -29.68 0.38
C THR A 530 10.04 -30.13 1.63
N GLY A 531 11.25 -30.69 1.45
CA GLY A 531 12.12 -31.18 2.52
C GLY A 531 11.68 -32.51 3.11
N GLY A 532 10.53 -33.04 2.69
CA GLY A 532 9.98 -34.31 3.15
C GLY A 532 8.54 -34.53 2.70
N GLU A 533 8.08 -35.76 2.92
CA GLU A 533 6.77 -36.25 2.47
C GLU A 533 5.59 -35.52 3.12
N LYS A 534 5.75 -35.09 4.38
CA LYS A 534 4.70 -34.40 5.12
C LYS A 534 4.19 -33.13 4.40
N ASN A 535 5.08 -32.47 3.66
CA ASN A 535 4.79 -31.20 2.99
C ASN A 535 4.44 -31.37 1.50
N LEU A 536 4.46 -32.61 0.98
CA LEU A 536 4.06 -32.93 -0.39
C LEU A 536 2.62 -33.48 -0.37
N CYS A 537 1.66 -32.62 -0.66
CA CYS A 537 0.24 -32.93 -0.57
C CYS A 537 -0.32 -33.33 -1.94
N GLN A 538 -0.42 -34.63 -2.20
CA GLN A 538 -1.04 -35.11 -3.44
C GLN A 538 -2.57 -35.09 -3.34
N VAL A 539 -3.22 -34.47 -4.32
CA VAL A 539 -4.67 -34.33 -4.42
C VAL A 539 -5.18 -35.15 -5.60
N GLU A 540 -6.20 -35.96 -5.37
CA GLU A 540 -6.84 -36.76 -6.41
C GLU A 540 -7.82 -35.94 -7.25
N GLY A 541 -8.27 -36.51 -8.38
CA GLY A 541 -9.19 -35.88 -9.33
C GLY A 541 -8.51 -35.23 -10.54
N GLY A 542 -7.20 -35.43 -10.71
CA GLY A 542 -6.46 -35.04 -11.91
C GLY A 542 -6.07 -33.57 -11.96
N ILE A 543 -5.74 -33.08 -13.15
CA ILE A 543 -5.23 -31.71 -13.37
C ILE A 543 -6.27 -30.65 -13.01
N GLY A 544 -5.81 -29.60 -12.32
CA GLY A 544 -6.62 -28.49 -11.84
C GLY A 544 -7.09 -28.67 -10.39
N MET A 545 -7.02 -29.88 -9.82
CA MET A 545 -7.46 -30.12 -8.44
C MET A 545 -6.53 -29.49 -7.41
N ALA A 546 -5.21 -29.54 -7.63
CA ALA A 546 -4.27 -28.86 -6.75
C ALA A 546 -4.43 -27.33 -6.84
N SER A 547 -4.61 -26.79 -8.05
CA SER A 547 -4.97 -25.38 -8.25
C SER A 547 -6.28 -25.02 -7.53
N SER A 548 -7.28 -25.91 -7.53
CA SER A 548 -8.56 -25.66 -6.85
C SER A 548 -8.39 -25.58 -5.32
N VAL A 549 -7.65 -26.52 -4.70
CA VAL A 549 -7.33 -26.46 -3.26
C VAL A 549 -6.52 -25.20 -2.94
N LYS A 550 -5.57 -24.84 -3.81
CA LYS A 550 -4.78 -23.61 -3.65
C LYS A 550 -5.66 -22.36 -3.68
N LEU A 551 -6.69 -22.29 -4.53
CA LEU A 551 -7.63 -21.16 -4.52
C LEU A 551 -8.35 -21.03 -3.19
N ILE A 552 -8.81 -22.14 -2.59
CA ILE A 552 -9.43 -22.12 -1.25
C ILE A 552 -8.44 -21.59 -0.20
N ASN A 553 -7.16 -21.98 -0.27
CA ASN A 553 -6.13 -21.41 0.60
C ASN A 553 -5.93 -19.90 0.36
N GLN A 554 -5.95 -19.43 -0.89
CA GLN A 554 -5.78 -18.01 -1.20
C GLN A 554 -7.00 -17.16 -0.83
N LEU A 555 -8.20 -17.72 -0.88
CA LEU A 555 -9.41 -17.12 -0.32
C LEU A 555 -9.18 -16.78 1.16
N LEU A 556 -8.84 -17.78 1.97
CA LEU A 556 -8.60 -17.59 3.39
C LEU A 556 -7.45 -16.62 3.65
N ALA A 557 -6.34 -16.77 2.93
CA ALA A 557 -5.19 -15.88 3.05
C ALA A 557 -5.57 -14.40 2.83
N GLY A 558 -6.24 -14.09 1.72
CA GLY A 558 -6.60 -12.73 1.36
C GLY A 558 -7.61 -12.12 2.34
N VAL A 559 -8.60 -12.90 2.76
CA VAL A 559 -9.59 -12.47 3.76
C VAL A 559 -8.93 -12.24 5.13
N HIS A 560 -8.05 -13.14 5.58
CA HIS A 560 -7.39 -13.00 6.89
C HIS A 560 -6.49 -11.76 6.97
N ILE A 561 -5.76 -11.40 5.91
CA ILE A 561 -4.96 -10.17 5.88
C ILE A 561 -5.85 -8.93 5.97
N ALA A 562 -6.94 -8.88 5.18
CA ALA A 562 -7.87 -7.76 5.18
C ALA A 562 -8.62 -7.65 6.52
N ALA A 563 -8.98 -8.78 7.13
CA ALA A 563 -9.59 -8.84 8.47
C ALA A 563 -8.62 -8.37 9.55
N ALA A 564 -7.33 -8.74 9.47
CA ALA A 564 -6.29 -8.25 10.37
C ALA A 564 -6.13 -6.73 10.25
N ALA A 565 -6.12 -6.20 9.03
CA ALA A 565 -6.08 -4.75 8.77
C ALA A 565 -7.27 -4.01 9.40
N GLU A 566 -8.51 -4.47 9.16
CA GLU A 566 -9.72 -3.89 9.74
C GLU A 566 -9.69 -3.93 11.28
N ALA A 567 -9.29 -5.07 11.86
CA ALA A 567 -9.22 -5.26 13.31
C ALA A 567 -8.15 -4.37 13.96
N MET A 568 -6.95 -4.30 13.39
CA MET A 568 -5.86 -3.48 13.93
C MET A 568 -6.15 -1.99 13.81
N ALA A 569 -6.74 -1.54 12.71
CA ALA A 569 -7.16 -0.15 12.56
C ALA A 569 -8.32 0.20 13.50
N PHE A 570 -9.25 -0.73 13.74
CA PHE A 570 -10.31 -0.54 14.74
C PHE A 570 -9.74 -0.50 16.17
N ALA A 571 -8.76 -1.34 16.50
CA ALA A 571 -8.05 -1.27 17.79
C ALA A 571 -7.39 0.10 17.99
N ALA A 572 -6.68 0.61 16.98
CA ALA A 572 -6.10 1.95 17.01
C ALA A 572 -7.18 3.03 17.18
N ARG A 573 -8.33 2.90 16.49
CA ARG A 573 -9.48 3.82 16.62
C ARG A 573 -10.11 3.81 18.01
N LEU A 574 -10.06 2.67 18.69
CA LEU A 574 -10.50 2.49 20.08
C LEU A 574 -9.49 2.96 21.12
N ASP A 575 -8.35 3.53 20.68
CA ASP A 575 -7.27 4.02 21.54
C ASP A 575 -6.59 2.90 22.33
N LEU A 576 -6.44 1.73 21.69
CA LEU A 576 -5.67 0.60 22.21
C LEU A 576 -4.22 0.66 21.71
N ASP A 577 -3.29 0.23 22.57
CA ASP A 577 -1.92 -0.07 22.15
C ASP A 577 -1.95 -1.28 21.20
N THR A 578 -1.62 -1.02 19.94
CA THR A 578 -1.69 -2.00 18.86
C THR A 578 -0.58 -3.04 18.95
N GLN A 579 0.56 -2.74 19.57
CA GLN A 579 1.60 -3.73 19.84
C GLN A 579 1.10 -4.75 20.87
N ILE A 580 0.49 -4.27 21.96
CA ILE A 580 -0.10 -5.12 23.00
C ILE A 580 -1.24 -5.96 22.42
N VAL A 581 -2.11 -5.38 21.59
CA VAL A 581 -3.19 -6.13 20.92
C VAL A 581 -2.63 -7.25 20.04
N PHE A 582 -1.59 -6.98 19.24
CA PHE A 582 -0.92 -8.00 18.44
C PHE A 582 -0.37 -9.15 19.30
N ASP A 583 0.30 -8.82 20.42
CA ASP A 583 0.90 -9.82 21.29
C ASP A 583 -0.14 -10.68 22.03
N ILE A 584 -1.25 -10.09 22.46
CA ILE A 584 -2.40 -10.82 23.03
C ILE A 584 -3.01 -11.74 21.97
N PHE A 585 -3.21 -11.23 20.74
CA PHE A 585 -3.98 -11.96 19.73
C PHE A 585 -3.23 -13.18 19.21
N LYS A 586 -1.89 -13.16 19.20
CA LYS A 586 -1.07 -14.33 18.89
C LYS A 586 -1.41 -15.56 19.75
N ALA A 587 -1.77 -15.35 21.01
CA ALA A 587 -2.10 -16.41 21.96
C ALA A 587 -3.60 -16.74 22.03
N SER A 588 -4.44 -16.06 21.25
CA SER A 588 -5.90 -16.09 21.37
C SER A 588 -6.61 -16.78 20.20
N SER A 589 -7.92 -16.94 20.32
CA SER A 589 -8.81 -17.42 19.27
C SER A 589 -8.84 -16.54 18.01
N ALA A 590 -8.40 -15.28 18.11
CA ALA A 590 -8.31 -14.37 16.97
C ALA A 590 -7.08 -14.63 16.08
N TRP A 591 -6.20 -15.58 16.45
CA TRP A 591 -5.02 -15.91 15.67
C TRP A 591 -5.35 -16.46 14.27
N SER A 592 -4.57 -16.00 13.28
CA SER A 592 -4.39 -16.64 11.98
C SER A 592 -2.93 -16.53 11.56
N TRP A 593 -2.49 -17.41 10.66
CA TRP A 593 -1.12 -17.35 10.15
C TRP A 593 -0.83 -16.01 9.47
N MET A 594 -1.81 -15.48 8.74
CA MET A 594 -1.69 -14.17 8.08
C MET A 594 -1.68 -12.99 9.06
N PHE A 595 -2.44 -13.06 10.15
CA PHE A 595 -2.39 -12.04 11.20
C PHE A 595 -0.97 -11.96 11.79
N GLU A 596 -0.42 -13.10 12.21
CA GLU A 596 0.93 -13.15 12.81
C GLU A 596 2.01 -12.69 11.83
N ASN A 597 1.86 -13.02 10.54
CA ASN A 597 2.85 -12.70 9.54
C ASN A 597 2.77 -11.26 9.00
N ARG A 598 1.57 -10.67 8.89
CA ARG A 598 1.38 -9.35 8.26
C ARG A 598 1.22 -8.18 9.21
N VAL A 599 0.69 -8.39 10.42
CA VAL A 599 0.54 -7.29 11.38
C VAL A 599 1.88 -6.65 11.79
N PRO A 600 3.02 -7.36 11.91
CA PRO A 600 4.31 -6.71 12.14
C PRO A 600 4.66 -5.62 11.12
N GLN A 601 4.28 -5.80 9.86
CA GLN A 601 4.49 -4.80 8.80
C GLN A 601 3.60 -3.58 9.03
N MET A 602 2.34 -3.78 9.46
CA MET A 602 1.41 -2.71 9.84
C MET A 602 1.90 -1.92 11.07
N LEU A 603 2.46 -2.61 12.08
CA LEU A 603 3.01 -2.00 13.29
C LEU A 603 4.24 -1.13 12.99
N ASN A 604 5.07 -1.55 12.03
CA ASN A 604 6.28 -0.83 11.64
C ASN A 604 6.04 0.23 10.55
N GLY A 605 4.90 0.15 9.85
CA GLY A 605 4.66 0.90 8.62
C GLY A 605 5.65 0.53 7.52
N ASP A 606 6.02 -0.75 7.44
CA ASP A 606 6.92 -1.31 6.43
C ASP A 606 6.08 -1.86 5.27
N TRP A 607 6.15 -1.19 4.13
CA TRP A 607 5.38 -1.57 2.93
C TRP A 607 6.24 -2.29 1.89
N THR A 608 7.44 -2.73 2.27
CA THR A 608 8.32 -3.53 1.40
C THR A 608 7.61 -4.83 0.99
N PRO A 609 7.46 -5.10 -0.32
CA PRO A 609 6.66 -6.23 -0.80
C PRO A 609 7.38 -7.56 -0.60
N HIS A 610 7.06 -8.26 0.50
CA HIS A 610 7.33 -9.69 0.66
C HIS A 610 6.30 -10.55 -0.10
N SER A 611 5.13 -9.96 -0.30
CA SER A 611 4.01 -10.39 -1.13
C SER A 611 3.27 -9.11 -1.51
N ALA A 612 3.16 -8.84 -2.81
CA ALA A 612 2.59 -7.58 -3.28
C ALA A 612 1.06 -7.56 -3.14
N LEU A 613 0.47 -6.40 -2.88
CA LEU A 613 -0.97 -6.19 -2.84
C LEU A 613 -1.65 -6.66 -4.13
N ALA A 614 -1.00 -6.48 -5.29
CA ALA A 614 -1.45 -7.00 -6.58
C ALA A 614 -1.73 -8.51 -6.61
N ILE A 615 -1.02 -9.29 -5.77
CA ILE A 615 -1.21 -10.74 -5.67
C ILE A 615 -2.62 -11.04 -5.18
N PHE A 616 -3.12 -10.30 -4.19
CA PHE A 616 -4.47 -10.52 -3.67
C PHE A 616 -5.57 -9.85 -4.50
N VAL A 617 -5.25 -8.83 -5.30
CA VAL A 617 -6.13 -8.40 -6.40
C VAL A 617 -6.33 -9.56 -7.39
N LYS A 618 -5.23 -10.18 -7.85
CA LYS A 618 -5.28 -11.30 -8.80
C LYS A 618 -5.95 -12.54 -8.19
N ASP A 619 -5.49 -12.99 -7.02
CA ASP A 619 -5.90 -14.27 -6.45
C ASP A 619 -7.36 -14.28 -5.99
N LEU A 620 -7.82 -13.21 -5.34
CA LEU A 620 -9.24 -13.10 -5.00
C LEU A 620 -10.11 -12.87 -6.23
N GLY A 621 -9.58 -12.22 -7.28
CA GLY A 621 -10.22 -12.19 -8.60
C GLY A 621 -10.50 -13.60 -9.14
N ILE A 622 -9.49 -14.47 -9.14
CA ILE A 622 -9.63 -15.87 -9.59
C ILE A 622 -10.63 -16.64 -8.71
N VAL A 623 -10.61 -16.43 -7.39
CA VAL A 623 -11.58 -17.04 -6.46
C VAL A 623 -13.01 -16.63 -6.82
N LEU A 624 -13.24 -15.34 -7.10
CA LEU A 624 -14.57 -14.83 -7.42
C LEU A 624 -15.05 -15.27 -8.81
N ASP A 625 -14.15 -15.37 -9.78
CA ASP A 625 -14.47 -15.93 -11.10
C ASP A 625 -14.90 -17.40 -10.99
N GLU A 626 -14.19 -18.20 -10.17
CA GLU A 626 -14.55 -19.60 -9.93
C GLU A 626 -15.86 -19.73 -9.14
N ALA A 627 -16.07 -18.87 -8.14
CA ALA A 627 -17.35 -18.80 -7.43
C ALA A 627 -18.50 -18.46 -8.37
N ALA A 628 -18.33 -17.47 -9.26
CA ALA A 628 -19.32 -17.11 -10.26
C ALA A 628 -19.61 -18.27 -11.22
N ARG A 629 -18.57 -18.97 -11.71
CA ARG A 629 -18.72 -20.15 -12.57
C ARG A 629 -19.53 -21.27 -11.90
N LEU A 630 -19.41 -21.41 -10.59
CA LEU A 630 -20.13 -22.40 -9.78
C LEU A 630 -21.49 -21.89 -9.26
N ASN A 631 -21.89 -20.66 -9.57
CA ASN A 631 -23.03 -19.95 -8.96
C ASN A 631 -22.97 -19.96 -7.42
N TYR A 632 -21.77 -19.88 -6.87
CA TYR A 632 -21.53 -19.87 -5.43
C TYR A 632 -21.46 -18.44 -4.89
N TYR A 633 -22.14 -18.19 -3.77
CA TYR A 633 -22.16 -16.90 -3.11
C TYR A 633 -20.90 -16.72 -2.25
N ALA A 634 -19.99 -15.82 -2.65
CA ALA A 634 -18.72 -15.53 -1.95
C ALA A 634 -18.58 -14.05 -1.49
N PRO A 635 -19.49 -13.55 -0.62
CA PRO A 635 -19.55 -12.16 -0.17
C PRO A 635 -18.32 -11.67 0.62
N ILE A 636 -17.69 -12.50 1.44
CA ILE A 636 -16.54 -12.07 2.27
C ILE A 636 -15.33 -11.88 1.37
N SER A 637 -15.08 -12.84 0.48
CA SER A 637 -14.08 -12.72 -0.58
C SER A 637 -14.32 -11.50 -1.45
N SER A 638 -15.57 -11.20 -1.80
CA SER A 638 -15.93 -10.02 -2.60
C SER A 638 -15.62 -8.70 -1.86
N ALA A 639 -15.97 -8.62 -0.58
CA ALA A 639 -15.66 -7.47 0.26
C ALA A 639 -14.14 -7.29 0.44
N ALA A 640 -13.40 -8.37 0.70
CA ALA A 640 -11.95 -8.34 0.80
C ALA A 640 -11.29 -7.94 -0.53
N HIS A 641 -11.75 -8.48 -1.65
CA HIS A 641 -11.25 -8.12 -2.98
C HIS A 641 -11.48 -6.63 -3.27
N THR A 642 -12.65 -6.09 -2.90
CA THR A 642 -12.94 -4.65 -3.03
C THR A 642 -11.95 -3.79 -2.25
N LEU A 643 -11.52 -4.23 -1.06
CA LEU A 643 -10.48 -3.53 -0.29
C LEU A 643 -9.12 -3.57 -0.99
N TYR A 644 -8.72 -4.70 -1.55
CA TYR A 644 -7.47 -4.76 -2.33
C TYR A 644 -7.55 -3.91 -3.61
N LEU A 645 -8.68 -3.92 -4.33
CA LEU A 645 -8.90 -3.03 -5.48
C LEU A 645 -8.84 -1.56 -5.05
N ALA A 646 -9.42 -1.20 -3.91
CA ALA A 646 -9.31 0.14 -3.36
C ALA A 646 -7.85 0.51 -3.04
N GLY A 647 -7.08 -0.40 -2.42
CA GLY A 647 -5.65 -0.21 -2.17
C GLY A 647 -4.84 -0.05 -3.47
N ALA A 648 -5.12 -0.86 -4.50
CA ALA A 648 -4.52 -0.73 -5.82
C ALA A 648 -4.90 0.60 -6.50
N GLY A 649 -6.13 1.07 -6.30
CA GLY A 649 -6.62 2.39 -6.71
C GLY A 649 -5.84 3.57 -6.11
N HIS A 650 -5.19 3.36 -4.96
CA HIS A 650 -4.29 4.33 -4.33
C HIS A 650 -2.82 4.18 -4.79
N GLY A 651 -2.52 3.30 -5.74
CA GLY A 651 -1.17 3.08 -6.28
C GLY A 651 -0.34 2.03 -5.53
N TRP A 652 -0.90 1.35 -4.53
CA TRP A 652 -0.16 0.42 -3.66
C TRP A 652 0.04 -0.99 -4.25
N THR A 653 -0.23 -1.16 -5.54
CA THR A 653 -0.21 -2.45 -6.25
C THR A 653 1.09 -3.24 -6.03
N ASN A 654 2.24 -2.54 -6.06
CA ASN A 654 3.56 -3.16 -5.92
C ASN A 654 4.09 -3.15 -4.47
N GLU A 655 3.32 -2.64 -3.52
CA GLU A 655 3.67 -2.60 -2.10
C GLU A 655 3.16 -3.84 -1.37
N SER A 656 3.56 -4.02 -0.11
CA SER A 656 3.07 -5.12 0.73
C SER A 656 1.54 -5.19 0.77
N ASP A 657 1.00 -6.41 0.66
CA ASP A 657 -0.42 -6.71 0.86
C ASP A 657 -0.97 -6.27 2.23
N SER A 658 -0.11 -6.19 3.27
CA SER A 658 -0.44 -5.64 4.59
C SER A 658 -0.76 -4.13 4.54
N GLY A 659 -0.30 -3.43 3.50
CA GLY A 659 -0.55 -2.01 3.26
C GLY A 659 -2.03 -1.67 3.04
N VAL A 660 -2.91 -2.67 2.88
CA VAL A 660 -4.37 -2.47 2.83
C VAL A 660 -4.93 -1.83 4.09
N VAL A 661 -4.24 -1.94 5.24
CA VAL A 661 -4.59 -1.26 6.50
C VAL A 661 -4.71 0.26 6.37
N ARG A 662 -3.96 0.85 5.43
CA ARG A 662 -3.95 2.29 5.19
C ARG A 662 -5.30 2.84 4.73
N LEU A 663 -6.19 2.01 4.18
CA LEU A 663 -7.56 2.42 3.85
C LEU A 663 -8.31 2.96 5.08
N TRP A 664 -8.05 2.39 6.25
CA TRP A 664 -8.60 2.88 7.51
C TRP A 664 -7.73 3.97 8.13
N GLU A 665 -6.41 3.92 7.96
CA GLU A 665 -5.53 4.96 8.54
C GLU A 665 -5.75 6.34 7.92
N MET A 666 -6.23 6.39 6.67
CA MET A 666 -6.70 7.61 6.03
C MET A 666 -7.84 8.31 6.81
N LEU A 667 -8.53 7.61 7.70
CA LEU A 667 -9.61 8.14 8.54
C LEU A 667 -9.11 8.64 9.91
N GLY A 668 -7.79 8.67 10.12
CA GLY A 668 -7.15 9.23 11.31
C GLY A 668 -6.42 8.25 12.24
N PRO A 669 -6.85 6.99 12.48
CA PRO A 669 -6.10 6.11 13.37
C PRO A 669 -4.80 5.66 12.70
N SER A 670 -3.68 5.61 13.44
CA SER A 670 -2.46 4.99 12.94
C SER A 670 -2.10 3.79 13.81
N VAL A 671 -2.00 2.63 13.16
CA VAL A 671 -1.60 1.37 13.82
C VAL A 671 -0.17 1.49 14.31
N LYS A 672 0.72 2.09 13.51
CA LYS A 672 2.12 2.35 13.89
C LYS A 672 2.26 3.34 15.04
N SER A 673 1.50 4.44 15.04
CA SER A 673 1.64 5.45 16.09
C SER A 673 1.26 4.87 17.45
N LYS A 674 0.17 4.10 17.52
CA LYS A 674 -0.32 3.46 18.74
C LYS A 674 0.58 2.35 19.27
N ALA A 675 1.46 1.79 18.45
CA ALA A 675 2.46 0.80 18.87
C ALA A 675 3.69 1.43 19.56
N ASN A 676 3.95 2.73 19.31
CA ASN A 676 5.17 3.42 19.75
C ASN A 676 4.95 4.42 20.90
N GLU A 677 3.73 4.51 21.43
CA GLU A 677 3.41 5.29 22.65
C GLU A 677 3.96 4.56 23.90
N LYS A 678 5.29 4.56 24.10
CA LYS A 678 5.86 4.02 25.36
C LYS A 678 5.51 4.93 26.55
N LEU A 679 4.94 4.28 27.58
CA LEU A 679 4.75 4.69 28.98
C LEU A 679 5.71 5.79 29.50
N ASP A 680 5.20 7.02 29.63
CA ASP A 680 5.81 8.06 30.45
C ASP A 680 5.81 7.64 31.92
N ASN A 681 7.00 7.57 32.51
CA ASN A 681 7.22 7.19 33.90
C ASN A 681 6.97 8.42 34.82
N PRO A 682 6.12 8.35 35.87
CA PRO A 682 5.74 9.53 36.68
C PRO A 682 6.84 10.13 37.59
N ASN A 683 8.09 9.68 37.50
CA ASN A 683 9.15 10.01 38.47
C ASN A 683 10.25 10.96 37.96
N SER A 684 10.07 11.62 36.81
CA SER A 684 11.05 12.54 36.24
C SER A 684 10.76 14.04 36.49
N GLN A 685 9.95 14.39 37.49
CA GLN A 685 9.71 15.80 37.88
C GLN A 685 10.76 16.40 38.84
N GLY A 686 11.89 15.73 39.09
CA GLY A 686 12.90 16.20 40.06
C GLY A 686 14.18 16.82 39.50
N VAL A 687 14.42 16.79 38.19
CA VAL A 687 15.76 17.09 37.61
C VAL A 687 15.76 18.31 36.67
N GLU A 688 14.58 18.87 36.33
CA GLU A 688 14.48 19.96 35.35
C GLU A 688 14.82 21.37 35.84
N ASP A 689 15.02 21.58 37.15
CA ASP A 689 15.26 22.93 37.70
C ASP A 689 16.75 23.30 37.93
N GLN A 690 17.68 22.36 37.80
CA GLN A 690 19.12 22.66 37.88
C GLN A 690 19.81 22.82 36.51
N ALA A 691 19.23 22.28 35.43
CA ALA A 691 19.78 22.41 34.07
C ALA A 691 19.46 23.76 33.40
N LYS A 692 18.51 24.54 33.94
CA LYS A 692 18.09 25.86 33.39
C LYS A 692 19.04 27.03 33.68
N ARG A 693 20.10 26.84 34.48
CA ARG A 693 21.01 27.94 34.86
C ARG A 693 22.35 27.97 34.12
N THR A 694 22.65 26.99 33.27
CA THR A 694 23.98 26.86 32.63
C THR A 694 23.98 26.87 31.10
N SER A 695 22.85 27.18 30.43
CA SER A 695 22.75 27.17 28.95
C SER A 695 22.54 28.54 28.30
N ILE A 696 23.09 29.62 28.87
CA ILE A 696 23.38 30.82 28.09
C ILE A 696 24.73 30.58 27.41
N MET A 697 24.73 30.49 26.08
CA MET A 697 25.86 30.27 25.15
C MET A 697 25.97 28.87 24.53
N ASN A 698 25.04 28.52 23.64
CA ASN A 698 25.33 27.88 22.34
C ASN A 698 24.04 27.75 21.50
N PRO A 699 23.92 28.38 20.33
CA PRO A 699 22.77 28.18 19.45
C PRO A 699 23.06 27.04 18.46
N GLY A 700 22.51 25.85 18.74
CA GLY A 700 22.59 24.71 17.83
C GLY A 700 21.78 23.50 18.30
N SER A 701 20.75 23.15 17.53
CA SER A 701 19.96 21.89 17.55
C SER A 701 18.97 21.65 18.71
N ASP A 702 17.71 22.02 18.49
CA ASP A 702 16.55 21.39 19.13
C ASP A 702 15.90 20.42 18.12
N ASN A 703 16.43 19.18 18.05
CA ASN A 703 16.04 18.16 17.06
C ASN A 703 14.71 17.44 17.37
N ARG A 704 13.86 17.98 18.26
CA ARG A 704 12.55 17.37 18.60
C ARG A 704 11.36 18.02 17.92
N LYS A 705 11.55 19.13 17.21
CA LYS A 705 10.51 19.78 16.40
C LYS A 705 10.93 19.73 14.93
N GLY A 706 10.10 19.15 14.06
CA GLY A 706 10.33 19.14 12.62
C GLY A 706 10.47 20.58 12.04
N PRO A 707 11.00 20.73 10.82
CA PRO A 707 11.23 22.04 10.21
C PRO A 707 9.94 22.88 10.17
N GLN A 708 10.02 24.13 10.58
CA GLN A 708 8.86 25.03 10.72
C GLN A 708 8.63 25.85 9.46
N ARG A 709 7.39 26.30 9.26
CA ARG A 709 7.06 27.33 8.25
C ARG A 709 7.64 28.67 8.71
N LEU A 710 8.27 29.41 7.79
CA LEU A 710 8.96 30.66 8.10
C LEU A 710 8.36 31.84 7.33
N PRO A 711 8.27 33.05 7.91
CA PRO A 711 7.86 34.24 7.18
C PRO A 711 8.93 34.68 6.17
N ALA A 712 8.59 34.73 4.88
CA ALA A 712 9.56 34.83 3.79
C ALA A 712 10.40 36.11 3.82
N ALA A 713 9.77 37.28 3.85
CA ALA A 713 10.47 38.56 3.83
C ALA A 713 11.44 38.76 5.02
N PRO A 714 11.02 38.61 6.30
CA PRO A 714 11.93 38.79 7.43
C PRO A 714 12.99 37.69 7.52
N THR A 715 12.69 36.44 7.14
CA THR A 715 13.69 35.38 7.11
C THR A 715 14.79 35.69 6.09
N LEU A 716 14.43 36.05 4.86
CA LEU A 716 15.42 36.39 3.82
C LEU A 716 16.24 37.63 4.18
N ALA A 717 15.62 38.64 4.83
CA ALA A 717 16.31 39.84 5.29
C ALA A 717 17.28 39.58 6.46
N SER A 718 17.09 38.50 7.22
CA SER A 718 17.96 38.14 8.36
C SER A 718 19.24 37.39 7.98
N LEU A 719 19.33 36.93 6.72
CA LEU A 719 20.48 36.19 6.23
C LEU A 719 21.69 37.13 5.99
N PRO A 720 22.93 36.61 5.98
CA PRO A 720 24.10 37.41 5.61
C PRO A 720 23.89 38.12 4.26
N PRO A 721 24.42 39.34 4.04
CA PRO A 721 24.27 40.05 2.78
C PRO A 721 24.90 39.27 1.62
N GLU A 722 24.35 39.39 0.41
CA GLU A 722 24.91 38.74 -0.79
C GLU A 722 26.37 39.13 -1.01
N TYR A 723 27.15 38.21 -1.59
CA TYR A 723 28.57 38.44 -1.86
C TYR A 723 28.75 39.67 -2.77
N PRO A 724 29.57 40.66 -2.40
CA PRO A 724 29.50 42.00 -3.00
C PRO A 724 30.19 42.10 -4.37
N TYR A 725 30.91 41.07 -4.80
CA TYR A 725 31.67 41.09 -6.06
C TYR A 725 30.94 40.35 -7.17
N ASP A 726 31.11 40.81 -8.41
CA ASP A 726 30.58 40.12 -9.59
C ASP A 726 31.39 38.86 -9.90
N VAL A 727 30.85 37.72 -9.48
CA VAL A 727 31.45 36.41 -9.72
C VAL A 727 31.09 35.86 -11.11
N LEU A 728 29.97 36.27 -11.70
CA LEU A 728 29.51 35.72 -12.97
C LEU A 728 30.50 36.02 -14.11
N SER A 729 31.06 37.23 -14.14
CA SER A 729 32.10 37.60 -15.10
C SER A 729 33.33 36.69 -15.00
N SER A 730 33.71 36.26 -13.80
CA SER A 730 34.83 35.32 -13.61
C SER A 730 34.51 33.93 -14.15
N ILE A 731 33.27 33.45 -13.95
CA ILE A 731 32.81 32.17 -14.51
C ILE A 731 32.81 32.23 -16.03
N GLN A 732 32.31 33.32 -16.63
CA GLN A 732 32.31 33.51 -18.07
C GLN A 732 33.73 33.47 -18.65
N GLY A 733 34.71 34.05 -17.96
CA GLY A 733 36.12 33.97 -18.35
C GLY A 733 36.69 32.55 -18.33
N VAL A 734 36.33 31.75 -17.32
CA VAL A 734 36.79 30.36 -17.18
C VAL A 734 36.07 29.44 -18.17
N VAL A 735 34.75 29.53 -18.29
CA VAL A 735 33.93 28.72 -19.20
C VAL A 735 34.16 29.09 -20.66
N GLY A 736 34.52 30.34 -20.96
CA GLY A 736 34.94 30.77 -22.29
C GLY A 736 36.34 30.30 -22.71
N SER A 737 37.06 29.62 -21.82
CA SER A 737 38.34 28.97 -22.14
C SER A 737 38.15 27.48 -22.43
N ASP A 738 39.03 26.87 -23.22
CA ASP A 738 39.01 25.43 -23.53
C ASP A 738 39.42 24.54 -22.33
N GLN A 739 39.50 25.10 -21.12
CA GLN A 739 39.99 24.42 -19.92
C GLN A 739 38.90 23.71 -19.11
N VAL A 740 37.64 23.80 -19.54
CA VAL A 740 36.48 23.30 -18.80
C VAL A 740 35.74 22.25 -19.61
N PRO A 741 35.32 21.12 -19.02
CA PRO A 741 34.52 20.12 -19.73
C PRO A 741 33.19 20.68 -20.23
N THR A 742 32.74 20.18 -21.39
CA THR A 742 31.40 20.45 -21.92
C THR A 742 30.34 19.93 -20.94
N LEU A 743 29.36 20.77 -20.59
CA LEU A 743 28.30 20.38 -19.67
C LEU A 743 27.16 19.69 -20.42
N VAL A 744 26.93 18.41 -20.16
CA VAL A 744 25.81 17.66 -20.72
C VAL A 744 24.72 17.55 -19.66
N ILE A 745 23.55 18.13 -19.92
CA ILE A 745 22.46 18.23 -18.96
C ILE A 745 21.37 17.24 -19.31
N LEU A 746 21.16 16.24 -18.47
CA LEU A 746 20.05 15.30 -18.60
C LEU A 746 18.85 15.88 -17.84
N ASP A 747 17.80 16.25 -18.56
CA ASP A 747 16.61 16.90 -18.01
C ASP A 747 15.46 15.90 -17.90
N ASP A 748 15.06 15.60 -16.66
CA ASP A 748 14.04 14.60 -16.35
C ASP A 748 12.60 15.01 -16.73
N ASP A 749 12.39 16.28 -17.10
CA ASP A 749 11.14 16.89 -17.55
C ASP A 749 11.47 18.11 -18.45
N PRO A 750 10.73 18.40 -19.55
CA PRO A 750 11.04 19.50 -20.49
C PRO A 750 11.12 20.91 -19.90
N THR A 751 10.72 21.09 -18.65
CA THR A 751 10.73 22.38 -17.95
C THR A 751 12.10 22.81 -17.43
N GLY A 752 13.20 22.05 -17.60
CA GLY A 752 14.48 22.39 -16.96
C GLY A 752 15.36 23.42 -17.62
N THR A 753 15.01 23.82 -18.83
CA THR A 753 15.67 24.91 -19.57
C THR A 753 15.33 26.32 -19.06
N GLN A 754 14.61 26.41 -17.94
CA GLN A 754 14.04 27.63 -17.36
C GLN A 754 14.98 28.82 -17.31
N THR A 755 16.19 28.69 -16.78
CA THR A 755 17.11 29.83 -16.55
C THR A 755 18.11 30.03 -17.68
N CYS A 756 17.99 29.28 -18.77
CA CYS A 756 18.96 29.25 -19.85
C CYS A 756 18.43 29.96 -21.11
N HIS A 757 19.37 30.45 -21.92
CA HIS A 757 19.13 30.93 -23.27
C HIS A 757 20.38 30.63 -24.12
N ASP A 758 20.23 30.66 -25.44
CA ASP A 758 21.30 30.38 -26.38
C ASP A 758 22.00 29.02 -26.14
N ILE A 759 21.20 28.00 -25.87
CA ILE A 759 21.63 26.62 -25.66
C ILE A 759 20.72 25.65 -26.40
N ASP A 760 21.28 24.53 -26.86
CA ASP A 760 20.54 23.51 -27.60
C ASP A 760 19.94 22.45 -26.65
N VAL A 761 18.79 21.93 -27.04
CA VAL A 761 18.04 20.84 -26.40
C VAL A 761 17.86 19.75 -27.42
N LEU A 762 18.44 18.59 -27.14
CA LEU A 762 18.26 17.38 -27.92
C LEU A 762 17.11 16.58 -27.33
N THR A 763 16.22 16.10 -28.18
CA THR A 763 15.13 15.17 -27.80
C THR A 763 15.44 13.73 -28.19
N VAL A 764 16.59 13.53 -28.83
CA VAL A 764 17.14 12.25 -29.28
C VAL A 764 18.62 12.20 -28.91
N TRP A 765 19.14 10.99 -28.67
CA TRP A 765 20.52 10.76 -28.20
C TRP A 765 21.21 9.67 -29.03
N ASP A 766 20.84 9.57 -30.31
CA ASP A 766 21.53 8.72 -31.27
C ASP A 766 22.95 9.24 -31.56
N SER A 767 23.81 8.34 -32.05
CA SER A 767 25.22 8.64 -32.29
C SER A 767 25.43 9.80 -33.27
N GLU A 768 24.59 9.94 -34.30
CA GLU A 768 24.75 10.96 -35.34
C GLU A 768 24.47 12.35 -34.77
N THR A 769 23.36 12.48 -34.03
CA THR A 769 22.96 13.73 -33.38
C THR A 769 23.99 14.16 -32.34
N LEU A 770 24.45 13.26 -31.47
CA LEU A 770 25.46 13.57 -30.45
C LEU A 770 26.81 13.92 -31.07
N ASP A 771 27.26 13.19 -32.10
CA ASP A 771 28.50 13.52 -32.81
C ASP A 771 28.41 14.89 -33.48
N SER A 772 27.24 15.24 -34.04
CA SER A 772 26.99 16.57 -34.59
C SER A 772 27.09 17.64 -33.51
N GLU A 773 26.44 17.43 -32.37
CA GLU A 773 26.42 18.40 -31.29
C GLU A 773 27.82 18.64 -30.72
N PHE A 774 28.59 17.59 -30.41
CA PHE A 774 29.97 17.74 -29.94
C PHE A 774 30.89 18.40 -30.98
N ARG A 775 30.64 18.23 -32.28
CA ARG A 775 31.40 18.93 -33.34
C ARG A 775 31.13 20.43 -33.41
N LEU A 776 29.98 20.89 -32.92
CA LEU A 776 29.67 22.33 -32.81
C LEU A 776 30.43 23.01 -31.67
N ASP A 777 31.15 22.23 -30.85
CA ASP A 777 31.90 22.68 -29.68
C ASP A 777 31.07 23.52 -28.68
N PRO A 778 29.93 23.00 -28.22
CA PRO A 778 29.08 23.73 -27.30
C PRO A 778 29.71 23.78 -25.91
N ARG A 779 29.48 24.90 -25.20
CA ARG A 779 29.76 25.02 -23.76
C ARG A 779 28.94 24.01 -22.94
N GLY A 780 27.74 23.71 -23.41
CA GLY A 780 26.87 22.66 -22.91
C GLY A 780 25.59 22.58 -23.70
N PHE A 781 24.86 21.49 -23.54
CA PHE A 781 23.58 21.23 -24.20
C PHE A 781 22.71 20.31 -23.34
N PHE A 782 21.40 20.42 -23.52
CA PHE A 782 20.43 19.58 -22.83
C PHE A 782 20.11 18.34 -23.64
N ILE A 783 19.84 17.23 -22.95
CA ILE A 783 19.17 16.06 -23.48
C ILE A 783 17.87 15.91 -22.66
N LEU A 784 16.74 16.04 -23.34
CA LEU A 784 15.44 15.82 -22.74
C LEU A 784 15.21 14.31 -22.59
N THR A 785 15.37 13.81 -21.37
CA THR A 785 15.16 12.38 -21.08
C THR A 785 13.69 12.08 -20.83
N ASN A 786 12.97 13.04 -20.22
CA ASN A 786 11.61 12.84 -19.72
C ASN A 786 11.50 11.59 -18.82
N SER A 787 12.59 11.23 -18.14
CA SER A 787 12.72 10.01 -17.33
C SER A 787 11.69 9.95 -16.20
N ARG A 788 11.20 11.10 -15.71
CA ARG A 788 10.16 11.17 -14.68
C ARG A 788 8.82 10.55 -15.11
N ALA A 789 8.58 10.39 -16.41
CA ALA A 789 7.41 9.71 -16.94
C ALA A 789 7.57 8.18 -17.01
N LEU A 790 8.73 7.63 -16.64
CA LEU A 790 9.07 6.22 -16.74
C LEU A 790 9.08 5.53 -15.35
N PRO A 791 8.86 4.21 -15.30
CA PRO A 791 9.17 3.40 -14.12
C PRO A 791 10.67 3.41 -13.80
N SER A 792 11.04 3.20 -12.52
CA SER A 792 12.43 3.27 -12.03
C SER A 792 13.44 2.45 -12.86
N ALA A 793 13.13 1.20 -13.19
CA ALA A 793 14.02 0.36 -14.01
C ALA A 793 14.27 0.94 -15.42
N ALA A 794 13.21 1.42 -16.09
CA ALA A 794 13.32 2.00 -17.43
C ALA A 794 14.05 3.36 -17.41
N ALA A 795 13.84 4.18 -16.38
CA ALA A 795 14.61 5.41 -16.19
C ALA A 795 16.12 5.11 -16.00
N ARG A 796 16.46 4.08 -15.23
CA ARG A 796 17.84 3.64 -15.03
C ARG A 796 18.50 3.21 -16.35
N GLU A 797 17.83 2.35 -17.12
CA GLU A 797 18.31 1.89 -18.44
C GLU A 797 18.52 3.07 -19.41
N LEU A 798 17.55 3.99 -19.45
CA LEU A 798 17.62 5.20 -20.29
C LEU A 798 18.84 6.06 -19.95
N ILE A 799 19.07 6.36 -18.67
CA ILE A 799 20.23 7.18 -18.26
C ILE A 799 21.55 6.47 -18.54
N GLN A 800 21.62 5.15 -18.34
CA GLN A 800 22.81 4.36 -18.70
C GLN A 800 23.11 4.44 -20.20
N GLU A 801 22.09 4.25 -21.04
CA GLU A 801 22.21 4.34 -22.50
C GLU A 801 22.70 5.74 -22.93
N ILE A 802 22.05 6.79 -22.46
CA ILE A 802 22.42 8.18 -22.79
C ILE A 802 23.85 8.46 -22.36
N CYS A 803 24.23 8.10 -21.13
CA CYS A 803 25.59 8.33 -20.63
C CYS A 803 26.63 7.57 -21.45
N ALA A 804 26.35 6.32 -21.85
CA ALA A 804 27.24 5.55 -22.71
C ALA A 804 27.39 6.19 -24.10
N ASN A 805 26.29 6.63 -24.71
CA ASN A 805 26.32 7.27 -26.03
C ASN A 805 27.06 8.62 -25.99
N VAL A 806 26.82 9.42 -24.96
CA VAL A 806 27.53 10.69 -24.72
C VAL A 806 29.02 10.43 -24.54
N ALA A 807 29.42 9.44 -23.74
CA ALA A 807 30.82 9.08 -23.55
C ALA A 807 31.50 8.68 -24.85
N GLN A 808 30.81 7.94 -25.72
CA GLN A 808 31.33 7.56 -27.04
C GLN A 808 31.47 8.77 -27.96
N ALA A 809 30.48 9.65 -28.03
CA ALA A 809 30.51 10.85 -28.85
C ALA A 809 31.60 11.84 -28.41
N ALA A 810 31.71 12.09 -27.10
CA ALA A 810 32.77 12.91 -26.51
C ALA A 810 34.17 12.33 -26.81
N LYS A 811 34.33 11.00 -26.71
CA LYS A 811 35.59 10.32 -27.06
C LYS A 811 35.93 10.50 -28.54
N ARG A 812 34.96 10.40 -29.47
CA ARG A 812 35.18 10.64 -30.90
C ARG A 812 35.53 12.09 -31.20
N ALA A 813 34.92 13.04 -30.50
CA ALA A 813 35.22 14.46 -30.61
C ALA A 813 36.50 14.90 -29.86
N SER A 814 37.13 13.99 -29.09
CA SER A 814 38.27 14.31 -28.21
C SER A 814 37.96 15.44 -27.21
N LYS A 815 36.75 15.46 -26.66
CA LYS A 815 36.27 16.46 -25.69
C LYS A 815 36.03 15.83 -24.32
N ALA A 816 36.37 16.57 -23.27
CA ALA A 816 35.98 16.23 -21.91
C ALA A 816 34.54 16.69 -21.65
N PHE A 817 33.80 15.96 -20.80
CA PHE A 817 32.44 16.34 -20.44
C PHE A 817 32.13 16.07 -18.96
N GLU A 818 31.09 16.74 -18.45
CA GLU A 818 30.46 16.48 -17.16
C GLU A 818 28.96 16.23 -17.35
N ILE A 819 28.36 15.42 -16.48
CA ILE A 819 26.91 15.13 -16.51
C ILE A 819 26.22 15.83 -15.35
N VAL A 820 25.18 16.61 -15.69
CA VAL A 820 24.22 17.15 -14.72
C VAL A 820 22.91 16.40 -14.85
N LEU A 821 22.45 15.81 -13.75
CA LEU A 821 21.11 15.25 -13.63
C LEU A 821 20.20 16.35 -13.11
N ARG A 822 19.58 17.09 -14.02
CA ARG A 822 18.66 18.16 -13.65
C ARG A 822 17.33 17.53 -13.27
N GLY A 823 16.91 17.80 -12.03
CA GLY A 823 15.69 17.25 -11.44
C GLY A 823 14.66 18.32 -11.10
N ASP A 824 13.54 17.88 -10.52
CA ASP A 824 12.53 18.81 -10.01
C ASP A 824 13.08 19.62 -8.85
N SER A 825 12.94 20.94 -8.93
CA SER A 825 13.29 21.84 -7.81
C SER A 825 12.49 21.53 -6.54
N THR A 826 11.35 20.83 -6.62
CA THR A 826 10.61 20.35 -5.43
C THR A 826 10.95 18.91 -5.04
N LEU A 827 12.17 18.44 -5.34
CA LEU A 827 12.76 17.17 -4.88
C LEU A 827 12.08 15.89 -5.40
N ARG A 828 11.31 15.98 -6.48
CA ARG A 828 10.72 14.81 -7.14
C ARG A 828 11.63 14.29 -8.26
N GLY A 829 11.57 12.99 -8.53
CA GLY A 829 12.34 12.30 -9.55
C GLY A 829 13.06 11.06 -8.99
N HIS A 830 13.72 10.33 -9.89
CA HIS A 830 14.39 9.08 -9.59
C HIS A 830 15.71 9.31 -8.84
N LEU A 831 15.70 8.98 -7.56
CA LEU A 831 16.83 9.09 -6.65
C LEU A 831 16.75 7.90 -5.68
N PRO A 832 17.74 6.99 -5.66
CA PRO A 832 19.10 7.13 -6.19
C PRO A 832 19.30 6.73 -7.66
N GLU A 833 18.26 6.34 -8.39
CA GLU A 833 18.45 5.52 -9.59
C GLU A 833 19.12 6.23 -10.77
N GLU A 834 18.84 7.52 -11.03
CA GLU A 834 19.54 8.27 -12.10
C GLU A 834 21.01 8.53 -11.75
N PRO A 835 21.36 8.99 -10.52
CA PRO A 835 22.76 9.09 -10.13
C PRO A 835 23.55 7.79 -10.25
N GLU A 836 23.00 6.68 -9.75
CA GLU A 836 23.65 5.38 -9.82
C GLU A 836 23.73 4.83 -11.25
N ALA A 837 22.77 5.17 -12.12
CA ALA A 837 22.84 4.87 -13.55
C ALA A 837 24.02 5.58 -14.21
N ALA A 838 24.20 6.87 -13.93
CA ALA A 838 25.32 7.66 -14.44
C ALA A 838 26.67 7.12 -13.92
N GLU A 839 26.74 6.74 -12.64
CA GLU A 839 27.93 6.09 -12.05
C GLU A 839 28.25 4.74 -12.72
N ALA A 840 27.24 3.92 -12.98
CA ALA A 840 27.42 2.65 -13.66
C ALA A 840 27.99 2.83 -15.07
N ALA A 841 27.61 3.90 -15.78
CA ALA A 841 28.07 4.18 -17.13
C ALA A 841 29.42 4.93 -17.20
N LEU A 842 29.70 5.82 -16.25
CA LEU A 842 30.82 6.79 -16.32
C LEU A 842 31.88 6.59 -15.23
N GLY A 843 31.70 5.59 -14.37
CA GLY A 843 32.50 5.33 -13.19
C GLY A 843 32.08 6.18 -11.98
N ALA A 844 32.67 5.86 -10.84
CA ALA A 844 32.41 6.58 -9.58
C ALA A 844 32.83 8.05 -9.65
N PHE A 845 32.10 8.90 -8.91
CA PHE A 845 32.42 10.31 -8.70
C PHE A 845 32.93 10.52 -7.26
N ASP A 846 33.53 11.68 -7.01
CA ASP A 846 34.10 12.07 -5.71
C ASP A 846 33.03 12.61 -4.72
N GLY A 847 31.77 12.60 -5.14
CA GLY A 847 30.61 12.99 -4.35
C GLY A 847 29.45 13.50 -5.18
N TRP A 848 28.25 13.47 -4.60
CA TRP A 848 27.04 14.00 -5.22
C TRP A 848 26.75 15.41 -4.73
N ILE A 849 26.66 16.39 -5.63
CA ILE A 849 26.24 17.74 -5.31
C ILE A 849 24.72 17.84 -5.43
N ILE A 850 24.06 18.18 -4.32
CA ILE A 850 22.61 18.35 -4.22
C ILE A 850 22.30 19.84 -4.11
N SER A 851 21.67 20.40 -5.14
CA SER A 851 21.34 21.83 -5.20
C SER A 851 20.01 22.09 -5.91
N PRO A 852 18.86 21.91 -5.24
CA PRO A 852 17.52 22.08 -5.81
C PRO A 852 17.08 23.55 -6.00
N PHE A 853 17.97 24.52 -5.76
CA PHE A 853 17.66 25.95 -5.74
C PHE A 853 17.08 26.46 -7.08
N PHE A 854 16.02 27.27 -6.99
CA PHE A 854 15.41 27.95 -8.12
C PHE A 854 14.61 29.18 -7.68
N ALA A 855 15.22 30.38 -7.78
CA ALA A 855 14.66 31.63 -7.27
C ALA A 855 13.33 32.02 -7.91
N GLN A 856 13.23 31.93 -9.25
CA GLN A 856 12.00 32.30 -9.99
C GLN A 856 10.82 31.37 -9.67
N GLY A 857 11.12 30.12 -9.27
CA GLY A 857 10.14 29.19 -8.73
C GLY A 857 9.87 29.39 -7.23
N GLY A 858 10.61 30.24 -6.53
CA GLY A 858 10.50 30.37 -5.07
C GLY A 858 11.00 29.14 -4.31
N ARG A 859 12.04 28.46 -4.81
CA ARG A 859 12.66 27.30 -4.16
C ARG A 859 13.98 27.72 -3.53
N TYR A 860 14.07 27.60 -2.21
CA TYR A 860 15.14 28.13 -1.38
C TYR A 860 15.72 27.05 -0.49
N THR A 861 17.04 27.03 -0.26
CA THR A 861 17.67 26.11 0.69
C THR A 861 18.39 26.91 1.78
N ILE A 862 17.94 26.75 3.04
CA ILE A 862 18.45 27.46 4.21
C ILE A 862 18.70 26.45 5.32
N ASP A 863 19.90 26.43 5.88
CA ASP A 863 20.34 25.49 6.93
C ASP A 863 20.05 24.02 6.58
N ASP A 864 20.36 23.67 5.33
CA ASP A 864 20.10 22.38 4.67
C ASP A 864 18.61 22.02 4.54
N VAL A 865 17.68 22.89 4.92
CA VAL A 865 16.24 22.69 4.74
C VAL A 865 15.79 23.35 3.44
N HIS A 866 15.11 22.58 2.59
CA HIS A 866 14.55 23.06 1.35
C HIS A 866 13.11 23.57 1.55
N TYR A 867 12.83 24.77 1.04
CA TYR A 867 11.58 25.49 1.19
C TYR A 867 10.98 25.85 -0.17
N VAL A 868 9.64 25.81 -0.23
CA VAL A 868 8.83 26.37 -1.32
C VAL A 868 8.10 27.59 -0.79
N LYS A 869 8.24 28.73 -1.48
CA LYS A 869 7.54 29.97 -1.14
C LYS A 869 6.09 29.91 -1.64
N GLU A 870 5.15 30.00 -0.71
CA GLU A 870 3.71 30.12 -0.95
C GLU A 870 3.22 31.44 -0.34
N GLY A 871 2.94 32.42 -1.20
CA GLY A 871 2.66 33.80 -0.77
C GLY A 871 3.84 34.40 0.02
N ASP A 872 3.57 34.85 1.24
CA ASP A 872 4.58 35.42 2.15
C ASP A 872 5.21 34.39 3.11
N THR A 873 5.00 33.09 2.87
CA THR A 873 5.50 32.01 3.74
C THR A 873 6.48 31.10 2.99
N LEU A 874 7.60 30.76 3.62
CA LEU A 874 8.48 29.66 3.23
C LEU A 874 7.98 28.38 3.89
N VAL A 875 7.41 27.48 3.09
CA VAL A 875 6.88 26.20 3.54
C VAL A 875 7.96 25.13 3.31
N PRO A 876 8.35 24.35 4.33
CA PRO A 876 9.26 23.22 4.14
C PRO A 876 8.73 22.31 3.03
N ALA A 877 9.58 21.88 2.10
CA ALA A 877 9.16 21.16 0.90
C ALA A 877 8.30 19.93 1.21
N SER A 878 8.59 19.20 2.29
CA SER A 878 7.82 18.04 2.77
C SER A 878 6.42 18.35 3.30
N GLN A 879 6.11 19.62 3.58
CA GLN A 879 4.77 20.07 3.99
C GLN A 879 3.95 20.62 2.82
N THR A 880 4.48 20.54 1.60
CA THR A 880 3.78 20.95 0.38
C THR A 880 3.08 19.77 -0.27
N GLN A 881 2.14 20.03 -1.17
CA GLN A 881 1.49 18.97 -1.97
C GLN A 881 2.47 18.15 -2.83
N PHE A 882 3.67 18.68 -3.13
CA PHE A 882 4.68 17.98 -3.93
C PHE A 882 5.28 16.77 -3.18
N ALA A 883 5.28 16.83 -1.85
CA ALA A 883 5.75 15.76 -0.98
C ALA A 883 4.78 14.57 -0.92
N ALA A 884 3.50 14.82 -1.19
CA ALA A 884 2.45 13.81 -1.25
C ALA A 884 2.29 13.18 -2.65
N ASP A 885 3.28 13.35 -3.53
CA ASP A 885 3.30 12.75 -4.86
C ASP A 885 3.27 11.21 -4.76
N ALA A 886 2.38 10.56 -5.49
CA ALA A 886 2.15 9.12 -5.38
C ALA A 886 3.34 8.27 -5.87
N THR A 887 4.21 8.84 -6.71
CA THR A 887 5.36 8.13 -7.29
C THR A 887 6.68 8.59 -6.66
N PHE A 888 6.84 9.90 -6.44
CA PHE A 888 8.10 10.48 -5.98
C PHE A 888 8.02 11.13 -4.58
N GLY A 889 6.92 10.93 -3.85
CA GLY A 889 6.65 11.56 -2.56
C GLY A 889 7.73 11.32 -1.50
N TYR A 890 7.85 12.24 -0.56
CA TYR A 890 8.90 12.24 0.47
C TYR A 890 8.44 12.92 1.76
N GLN A 891 9.10 12.64 2.88
CA GLN A 891 8.70 13.13 4.22
C GLN A 891 9.62 14.21 4.78
N ASN A 892 10.86 14.30 4.29
CA ASN A 892 11.87 15.18 4.84
C ASN A 892 12.15 16.41 3.97
N SER A 893 12.20 17.59 4.60
CA SER A 893 12.64 18.83 3.96
C SER A 893 14.12 19.15 4.19
N ASN A 894 14.72 18.60 5.26
CA ASN A 894 16.16 18.67 5.45
C ASN A 894 16.82 17.74 4.43
N LEU A 895 17.68 18.29 3.58
CA LEU A 895 18.26 17.59 2.43
C LEU A 895 19.14 16.41 2.86
N ARG A 896 19.72 16.40 4.06
CA ARG A 896 20.43 15.23 4.58
C ARG A 896 19.46 14.07 4.83
N GLN A 897 18.38 14.36 5.56
CA GLN A 897 17.35 13.38 5.87
C GLN A 897 16.59 12.93 4.63
N TYR A 898 16.34 13.83 3.67
CA TYR A 898 15.76 13.50 2.38
C TYR A 898 16.64 12.53 1.58
N ILE A 899 17.96 12.74 1.56
CA ILE A 899 18.89 11.81 0.89
C ILE A 899 18.92 10.45 1.59
N LEU A 900 18.95 10.41 2.93
CA LEU A 900 18.88 9.15 3.69
C LEU A 900 17.54 8.42 3.44
N GLU A 901 16.43 9.16 3.36
CA GLU A 901 15.11 8.62 3.05
C GLU A 901 15.08 7.99 1.64
N LYS A 902 15.64 8.67 0.64
CA LYS A 902 15.56 8.24 -0.76
C LYS A 902 16.59 7.18 -1.12
N CYS A 903 17.81 7.32 -0.65
CA CYS A 903 18.94 6.46 -1.03
C CYS A 903 19.13 5.26 -0.09
N GLY A 904 18.27 5.10 0.91
CA GLY A 904 18.33 3.99 1.87
C GLY A 904 19.71 3.88 2.54
N PRO A 905 20.32 2.69 2.62
CA PRO A 905 21.60 2.50 3.32
C PRO A 905 22.83 2.97 2.53
N ARG A 906 22.68 3.59 1.35
CA ARG A 906 23.80 4.06 0.53
C ARG A 906 24.67 5.09 1.25
N PHE A 907 24.06 5.93 2.08
CA PHE A 907 24.69 7.03 2.81
C PHE A 907 24.34 6.96 4.30
N ASP A 908 25.17 7.57 5.13
CA ASP A 908 24.93 7.73 6.57
C ASP A 908 25.15 9.19 7.01
N ASN A 909 25.08 9.48 8.31
CA ASN A 909 25.23 10.86 8.80
C ASN A 909 26.63 11.45 8.56
N ASP A 910 27.65 10.61 8.38
CA ASP A 910 29.04 11.04 8.14
C ASP A 910 29.31 11.27 6.65
N SER A 911 28.39 10.85 5.77
CA SER A 911 28.42 11.10 4.32
C SER A 911 28.22 12.57 3.92
N PHE A 912 27.75 13.46 4.79
CA PHE A 912 27.29 14.80 4.37
C PHE A 912 28.32 15.91 4.60
N LEU A 913 28.48 16.78 3.60
CA LEU A 913 29.17 18.06 3.68
C LEU A 913 28.19 19.17 3.30
N SER A 914 27.99 20.16 4.17
CA SER A 914 27.11 21.31 3.87
C SER A 914 27.93 22.54 3.50
N ILE A 915 27.64 23.10 2.32
CA ILE A 915 28.06 24.43 1.91
C ILE A 915 26.95 25.40 2.33
N THR A 916 27.19 26.12 3.43
CA THR A 916 26.23 27.02 4.07
C THR A 916 26.22 28.39 3.40
N LEU A 917 25.17 29.17 3.65
CA LEU A 917 25.09 30.55 3.16
C LEU A 917 26.23 31.44 3.68
N ARG A 918 26.81 31.15 4.86
CA ARG A 918 27.96 31.90 5.37
C ARG A 918 29.24 31.57 4.60
N ASP A 919 29.48 30.29 4.30
CA ASP A 919 30.63 29.89 3.48
C ASP A 919 30.61 30.61 2.12
N ILE A 920 29.42 30.74 1.53
CA ILE A 920 29.18 31.41 0.25
C ILE A 920 29.30 32.93 0.39
N ARG A 921 28.47 33.56 1.24
CA ARG A 921 28.31 35.02 1.27
C ARG A 921 29.42 35.76 2.02
N GLU A 922 30.01 35.14 3.04
CA GLU A 922 31.08 35.75 3.84
C GLU A 922 32.45 35.26 3.36
N GLY A 923 32.57 33.98 3.02
CA GLY A 923 33.83 33.35 2.59
C GLY A 923 34.13 33.48 1.10
N GLY A 924 33.11 33.62 0.24
CA GLY A 924 33.26 33.74 -1.20
C GLY A 924 33.77 32.46 -1.88
N PRO A 925 34.16 32.54 -3.17
CA PRO A 925 34.59 31.38 -3.95
C PRO A 925 35.74 30.60 -3.32
N LYS A 926 36.70 31.31 -2.69
CA LYS A 926 37.87 30.71 -2.05
C LYS A 926 37.48 29.78 -0.88
N ALA A 927 36.58 30.22 0.00
CA ALA A 927 36.13 29.39 1.11
C ALA A 927 35.34 28.17 0.64
N VAL A 928 34.53 28.33 -0.42
CA VAL A 928 33.85 27.20 -1.06
C VAL A 928 34.87 26.19 -1.60
N THR A 929 35.91 26.63 -2.30
CA THR A 929 36.99 25.76 -2.79
C THR A 929 37.70 25.03 -1.65
N GLU A 930 38.11 25.76 -0.61
CA GLU A 930 38.76 25.16 0.57
C GLU A 930 37.87 24.10 1.24
N LYS A 931 36.57 24.36 1.34
CA LYS A 931 35.60 23.43 1.93
C LYS A 931 35.34 22.20 1.07
N LEU A 932 35.25 22.35 -0.24
CA LEU A 932 35.14 21.20 -1.16
C LEU A 932 36.39 20.31 -1.12
N LEU A 933 37.56 20.91 -0.92
CA LEU A 933 38.84 20.21 -0.84
C LEU A 933 39.19 19.72 0.57
N SER A 934 38.44 20.10 1.61
CA SER A 934 38.73 19.71 3.00
C SER A 934 38.49 18.23 3.29
N VAL A 935 37.74 17.55 2.41
CA VAL A 935 37.46 16.11 2.48
C VAL A 935 38.09 15.39 1.28
N GLY A 936 38.60 14.17 1.51
CA GLY A 936 39.18 13.34 0.45
C GLY A 936 38.16 12.92 -0.63
N PRO A 937 38.60 12.38 -1.78
CA PRO A 937 37.71 11.80 -2.79
C PRO A 937 36.95 10.61 -2.20
N ASP A 938 35.62 10.62 -2.28
CA ASP A 938 34.77 9.60 -1.66
C ASP A 938 33.44 9.50 -2.39
N SER A 939 33.19 8.35 -3.05
CA SER A 939 31.95 8.09 -3.77
C SER A 939 30.71 8.04 -2.88
N ASN A 940 30.89 8.00 -1.57
CA ASN A 940 29.81 7.97 -0.59
C ASN A 940 29.58 9.36 0.04
N ARG A 941 30.16 10.41 -0.54
CA ARG A 941 30.01 11.81 -0.09
C ARG A 941 28.83 12.48 -0.76
N VAL A 942 28.08 13.26 0.01
CA VAL A 942 26.98 14.11 -0.47
C VAL A 942 27.22 15.55 -0.03
N ILE A 943 27.22 16.47 -0.99
CA ILE A 943 27.51 17.90 -0.79
C ILE A 943 26.20 18.66 -0.96
N ILE A 944 25.68 19.23 0.12
CA ILE A 944 24.46 20.02 0.12
C ILE A 944 24.80 21.49 -0.06
N VAL A 945 24.15 22.14 -1.04
CA VAL A 945 24.37 23.56 -1.35
C VAL A 945 23.17 24.38 -0.89
N ASN A 946 23.43 25.33 0.01
CA ASN A 946 22.44 26.30 0.46
C ASN A 946 22.47 27.53 -0.46
N ALA A 947 21.31 28.00 -0.90
CA ALA A 947 21.21 29.16 -1.77
C ALA A 947 19.83 29.79 -1.64
N VAL A 948 19.79 31.13 -1.64
CA VAL A 948 18.54 31.89 -1.70
C VAL A 948 18.52 32.99 -2.76
N ALA A 949 19.66 33.26 -3.41
CA ALA A 949 19.80 34.18 -4.53
C ALA A 949 20.65 33.54 -5.65
N GLU A 950 20.48 34.02 -6.89
CA GLU A 950 21.31 33.56 -8.04
C GLU A 950 22.80 33.85 -7.81
N SER A 951 23.13 34.96 -7.13
CA SER A 951 24.49 35.30 -6.72
C SER A 951 25.14 34.25 -5.82
N ASP A 952 24.37 33.59 -4.94
CA ASP A 952 24.86 32.49 -4.09
C ASP A 952 25.32 31.31 -4.96
N MET A 953 24.56 31.02 -6.01
CA MET A 953 24.89 29.94 -6.96
C MET A 953 26.13 30.27 -7.79
N HIS A 954 26.28 31.53 -8.23
CA HIS A 954 27.50 31.97 -8.92
C HIS A 954 28.74 31.81 -8.03
N VAL A 955 28.67 32.21 -6.77
CA VAL A 955 29.79 32.05 -5.82
C VAL A 955 30.14 30.57 -5.62
N PHE A 956 29.13 29.71 -5.42
CA PHE A 956 29.34 28.27 -5.30
C PHE A 956 30.01 27.69 -6.54
N VAL A 957 29.51 28.01 -7.74
CA VAL A 957 30.05 27.52 -9.02
C VAL A 957 31.48 27.98 -9.25
N ALA A 958 31.82 29.23 -8.92
CA ALA A 958 33.20 29.69 -9.07
C ALA A 958 34.16 28.91 -8.14
N GLY A 959 33.74 28.65 -6.89
CA GLY A 959 34.51 27.80 -5.98
C GLY A 959 34.63 26.35 -6.44
N LEU A 960 33.56 25.81 -7.03
CA LEU A 960 33.51 24.48 -7.63
C LEU A 960 34.45 24.34 -8.84
N LEU A 961 34.45 25.31 -9.75
CA LEU A 961 35.34 25.33 -10.91
C LEU A 961 36.82 25.36 -10.49
N GLU A 962 37.15 26.11 -9.45
CA GLU A 962 38.50 26.14 -8.91
C GLU A 962 38.88 24.81 -8.24
N ALA A 963 37.96 24.18 -7.49
CA ALA A 963 38.17 22.84 -6.93
C ALA A 963 38.35 21.77 -8.02
N GLY A 964 37.64 21.90 -9.14
CA GLY A 964 37.71 21.01 -10.31
C GLY A 964 39.10 21.00 -10.98
N LYS A 965 39.86 22.10 -10.92
CA LYS A 965 41.26 22.13 -11.40
C LYS A 965 42.16 21.12 -10.69
N GLY A 966 41.78 20.70 -9.46
CA GLY A 966 42.44 19.63 -8.71
C GLY A 966 42.10 18.21 -9.18
N GLY A 967 41.37 18.05 -10.29
CA GLY A 967 40.98 16.77 -10.86
C GLY A 967 39.75 16.12 -10.23
N ARG A 968 39.01 16.86 -9.39
CA ARG A 968 37.78 16.35 -8.75
C ARG A 968 36.65 16.20 -9.75
N ARG A 969 35.93 15.08 -9.68
CA ARG A 969 34.74 14.78 -10.48
C ARG A 969 33.52 14.69 -9.58
N TYR A 970 32.53 15.55 -9.77
CA TYR A 970 31.28 15.48 -9.02
C TYR A 970 30.12 15.09 -9.93
N LEU A 971 29.11 14.45 -9.35
CA LEU A 971 27.82 14.21 -10.00
C LEU A 971 26.80 15.20 -9.44
N TYR A 972 26.03 15.83 -10.33
CA TYR A 972 25.18 16.96 -9.94
C TYR A 972 23.70 16.57 -10.00
N ARG A 973 22.97 16.67 -8.88
CA ARG A 973 21.51 16.61 -8.82
C ARG A 973 20.97 17.99 -8.46
N THR A 974 20.47 18.72 -9.46
CA THR A 974 20.27 20.18 -9.32
C THR A 974 18.93 20.69 -9.87
N GLY A 975 18.53 21.88 -9.40
CA GLY A 975 17.51 22.72 -10.00
C GLY A 975 18.09 23.60 -11.11
N ALA A 976 17.27 24.50 -11.67
CA ALA A 976 17.62 25.25 -12.89
C ALA A 976 18.82 26.21 -12.71
N ALA A 977 18.92 26.89 -11.55
CA ALA A 977 19.90 27.96 -11.34
C ALA A 977 21.37 27.49 -11.43
N PHE A 978 21.65 26.24 -11.08
CA PHE A 978 22.99 25.67 -11.17
C PHE A 978 23.49 25.63 -12.62
N VAL A 979 22.65 25.21 -13.56
CA VAL A 979 23.03 25.02 -14.96
C VAL A 979 23.41 26.36 -15.61
N SER A 980 22.56 27.38 -15.45
CA SER A 980 22.85 28.73 -15.97
C SER A 980 24.12 29.31 -15.36
N SER A 981 24.31 29.13 -14.04
CA SER A 981 25.52 29.56 -13.35
C SER A 981 26.77 28.85 -13.87
N ARG A 982 26.73 27.52 -14.00
CA ARG A 982 27.86 26.68 -14.47
C ARG A 982 28.27 26.95 -15.91
N LEU A 983 27.35 27.42 -16.73
CA LEU A 983 27.58 27.83 -18.13
C LEU A 983 27.93 29.32 -18.28
N GLY A 984 27.88 30.11 -17.20
CA GLY A 984 28.07 31.56 -17.25
C GLY A 984 26.97 32.29 -18.03
N ILE A 985 25.76 31.75 -18.06
CA ILE A 985 24.60 32.35 -18.73
C ILE A 985 24.05 33.46 -17.84
N LYS A 986 23.91 34.66 -18.41
CA LYS A 986 23.34 35.82 -17.71
C LYS A 986 21.82 35.83 -17.88
N GLY A 987 21.07 36.15 -16.82
CA GLY A 987 19.63 36.33 -16.94
C GLY A 987 19.25 37.44 -17.92
N ILE A 988 18.27 37.18 -18.79
CA ILE A 988 17.65 38.14 -19.69
C ILE A 988 16.15 38.30 -19.35
N PRO A 989 15.52 39.45 -19.66
CA PRO A 989 14.07 39.61 -19.54
C PRO A 989 13.31 38.63 -20.46
N PRO A 990 12.05 38.30 -20.14
CA PRO A 990 11.21 37.52 -21.04
C PRO A 990 11.07 38.15 -22.43
N LEU A 991 11.11 37.33 -23.48
CA LEU A 991 11.08 37.74 -24.87
C LEU A 991 9.66 38.06 -25.34
N THR A 992 9.54 39.13 -26.13
CA THR A 992 8.29 39.52 -26.77
C THR A 992 8.20 38.99 -28.20
N MET A 993 7.01 38.99 -28.80
CA MET A 993 6.82 38.60 -30.21
C MET A 993 7.66 39.44 -31.18
N LYS A 994 7.95 40.71 -30.81
CA LYS A 994 8.84 41.60 -31.56
C LYS A 994 10.28 41.09 -31.54
N ASP A 995 10.77 40.66 -30.38
CA ASP A 995 12.13 40.13 -30.22
C ASP A 995 12.32 38.82 -31.01
N LEU A 996 11.23 38.05 -31.19
CA LEU A 996 11.22 36.81 -31.97
C LEU A 996 11.14 37.03 -33.49
N GLY A 997 11.10 38.28 -33.95
CA GLY A 997 11.00 38.61 -35.37
C GLY A 997 9.64 38.26 -36.00
N VAL A 998 8.60 38.08 -35.19
CA VAL A 998 7.24 37.82 -35.66
C VAL A 998 6.51 39.16 -35.81
N PHE A 999 6.84 39.89 -36.88
CA PHE A 999 6.29 41.24 -37.15
C PHE A 999 4.90 41.22 -37.77
N SER A 1000 4.05 42.21 -37.49
CA SER A 1000 2.87 42.47 -38.33
C SER A 1000 3.28 43.36 -39.52
N VAL A 1001 3.14 42.87 -40.74
CA VAL A 1001 3.14 43.72 -41.94
C VAL A 1001 1.70 44.11 -42.20
N ALA A 1002 1.40 45.41 -42.27
CA ALA A 1002 0.05 45.90 -42.50
C ALA A 1002 -0.53 45.28 -43.79
N GLY A 1003 -1.66 44.58 -43.68
CA GLY A 1003 -2.36 43.95 -44.79
C GLY A 1003 -2.12 42.45 -45.02
N GLU A 1004 -1.18 41.80 -44.31
CA GLU A 1004 -1.03 40.33 -44.36
C GLU A 1004 -1.95 39.64 -43.35
N ARG A 1005 -2.89 38.80 -43.83
CA ARG A 1005 -3.63 37.88 -42.96
C ARG A 1005 -2.67 36.86 -42.35
N ARG A 1006 -2.47 36.92 -41.04
CA ARG A 1006 -1.64 35.96 -40.30
C ARG A 1006 -2.48 34.96 -39.54
N PRO A 1007 -2.03 33.70 -39.44
CA PRO A 1007 -2.68 32.73 -38.58
C PRO A 1007 -2.65 33.13 -37.10
N GLY A 1008 -3.60 32.59 -36.33
CA GLY A 1008 -3.62 32.70 -34.88
C GLY A 1008 -2.51 31.91 -34.18
N GLY A 1009 -2.40 32.09 -32.86
CA GLY A 1009 -1.60 31.27 -31.96
C GLY A 1009 -2.36 30.07 -31.43
N LEU A 1010 -1.64 29.03 -31.00
CA LEU A 1010 -2.20 27.78 -30.50
C LEU A 1010 -1.77 27.55 -29.04
N VAL A 1011 -2.73 27.30 -28.16
CA VAL A 1011 -2.49 26.91 -26.76
C VAL A 1011 -3.01 25.49 -26.57
N ILE A 1012 -2.20 24.59 -26.02
CA ILE A 1012 -2.53 23.17 -25.80
C ILE A 1012 -2.40 22.85 -24.31
N ALA A 1013 -3.46 22.32 -23.72
CA ALA A 1013 -3.48 21.88 -22.32
C ALA A 1013 -4.14 20.50 -22.16
N GLY A 1014 -3.34 19.49 -21.80
CA GLY A 1014 -3.82 18.11 -21.69
C GLY A 1014 -4.12 17.63 -20.26
N SER A 1015 -3.22 17.89 -19.32
CA SER A 1015 -3.31 17.28 -17.98
C SER A 1015 -4.26 18.02 -17.02
N TYR A 1016 -4.94 17.26 -16.15
CA TYR A 1016 -5.68 17.81 -15.02
C TYR A 1016 -4.73 18.10 -13.84
N VAL A 1017 -4.46 19.39 -13.60
CA VAL A 1017 -3.69 19.89 -12.44
C VAL A 1017 -4.47 21.09 -11.90
N PRO A 1018 -4.74 21.19 -10.58
CA PRO A 1018 -5.56 22.26 -10.02
C PRO A 1018 -5.11 23.67 -10.44
N LYS A 1019 -3.80 23.96 -10.34
CA LYS A 1019 -3.24 25.25 -10.75
C LYS A 1019 -3.41 25.52 -12.26
N THR A 1020 -3.25 24.51 -13.10
CA THR A 1020 -3.52 24.63 -14.55
C THR A 1020 -5.00 24.91 -14.81
N THR A 1021 -5.92 24.31 -14.04
CA THR A 1021 -7.36 24.61 -14.17
C THR A 1021 -7.63 26.08 -13.90
N VAL A 1022 -7.11 26.62 -12.78
CA VAL A 1022 -7.29 28.03 -12.41
C VAL A 1022 -6.71 28.96 -13.49
N GLN A 1023 -5.51 28.67 -14.01
CA GLN A 1023 -4.89 29.46 -15.08
C GLN A 1023 -5.68 29.42 -16.40
N LEU A 1024 -6.29 28.28 -16.75
CA LEU A 1024 -7.15 28.16 -17.94
C LEU A 1024 -8.49 28.88 -17.75
N GLU A 1025 -9.06 28.86 -16.55
CA GLU A 1025 -10.26 29.63 -16.20
C GLU A 1025 -9.98 31.13 -16.32
N ALA A 1026 -8.88 31.62 -15.76
CA ALA A 1026 -8.46 33.02 -15.91
C ALA A 1026 -8.28 33.40 -17.39
N LEU A 1027 -7.59 32.57 -18.17
CA LEU A 1027 -7.38 32.77 -19.62
C LEU A 1027 -8.71 32.89 -20.39
N THR A 1028 -9.62 31.94 -20.18
CA THR A 1028 -10.92 31.90 -20.89
C THR A 1028 -11.85 33.02 -20.47
N GLN A 1029 -11.88 33.37 -19.17
CA GLN A 1029 -12.69 34.48 -18.65
C GLN A 1029 -12.19 35.85 -19.09
N ARG A 1030 -10.87 36.03 -19.25
CA ARG A 1030 -10.27 37.31 -19.63
C ARG A 1030 -10.35 37.58 -21.12
N LEU A 1031 -9.99 36.60 -21.96
CA LEU A 1031 -9.95 36.79 -23.41
C LEU A 1031 -11.31 36.61 -24.11
N LYS A 1032 -12.24 35.84 -23.53
CA LYS A 1032 -13.62 35.62 -24.04
C LYS A 1032 -13.66 35.44 -25.57
N ALA A 1033 -14.24 36.40 -26.29
CA ALA A 1033 -14.41 36.34 -27.74
C ALA A 1033 -13.09 36.34 -28.54
N LYS A 1034 -11.98 36.79 -27.94
CA LYS A 1034 -10.65 36.83 -28.55
C LYS A 1034 -9.95 35.46 -28.58
N LEU A 1035 -10.43 34.49 -27.79
CA LEU A 1035 -9.88 33.15 -27.72
C LEU A 1035 -10.94 32.11 -28.11
N GLN A 1036 -10.64 31.30 -29.12
CA GLN A 1036 -11.53 30.23 -29.54
C GLN A 1036 -11.19 28.94 -28.78
N VAL A 1037 -12.15 28.38 -28.06
CA VAL A 1037 -11.95 27.16 -27.29
C VAL A 1037 -12.40 25.93 -28.10
N VAL A 1038 -11.56 24.90 -28.12
CA VAL A 1038 -11.87 23.57 -28.64
C VAL A 1038 -11.63 22.58 -27.49
N GLU A 1039 -12.72 22.07 -26.92
CA GLU A 1039 -12.66 21.10 -25.83
C GLU A 1039 -12.75 19.67 -26.36
N LEU A 1040 -11.76 18.84 -26.01
CA LEU A 1040 -11.78 17.41 -26.24
C LEU A 1040 -12.30 16.69 -25.00
N LYS A 1041 -13.47 16.07 -25.12
CA LYS A 1041 -14.08 15.32 -24.02
C LYS A 1041 -13.30 14.02 -23.77
N VAL A 1042 -12.70 13.91 -22.60
CA VAL A 1042 -11.90 12.74 -22.20
C VAL A 1042 -12.70 11.43 -22.28
N PRO A 1043 -13.99 11.34 -21.88
CA PRO A 1043 -14.78 10.10 -22.02
C PRO A 1043 -14.84 9.60 -23.47
N ASP A 1044 -14.95 10.54 -24.41
CA ASP A 1044 -15.13 10.21 -25.83
C ASP A 1044 -13.78 9.78 -26.45
N LEU A 1045 -12.66 10.34 -25.97
CA LEU A 1045 -11.31 9.95 -26.39
C LEU A 1045 -10.89 8.56 -25.89
N ILE A 1046 -11.48 8.07 -24.79
CA ILE A 1046 -11.13 6.76 -24.21
C ILE A 1046 -12.09 5.64 -24.61
N ALA A 1047 -13.22 5.97 -25.23
CA ALA A 1047 -14.30 5.03 -25.55
C ALA A 1047 -13.88 3.97 -26.60
N SER A 1048 -13.30 4.39 -27.73
CA SER A 1048 -12.70 3.51 -28.74
C SER A 1048 -11.66 4.27 -29.57
N GLU A 1049 -10.75 3.55 -30.22
CA GLU A 1049 -9.72 4.16 -31.08
C GLU A 1049 -10.35 4.88 -32.29
N ASP A 1050 -11.32 4.26 -32.97
CA ASP A 1050 -12.02 4.87 -34.11
C ASP A 1050 -12.77 6.16 -33.73
N ALA A 1051 -13.40 6.18 -32.54
CA ALA A 1051 -14.11 7.36 -32.05
C ALA A 1051 -13.12 8.49 -31.71
N ALA A 1052 -12.03 8.16 -31.02
CA ALA A 1052 -10.97 9.11 -30.70
C ALA A 1052 -10.38 9.73 -31.98
N GLU A 1053 -10.10 8.91 -32.99
CA GLU A 1053 -9.54 9.37 -34.26
C GLU A 1053 -10.48 10.32 -35.01
N SER A 1054 -11.79 10.00 -35.07
CA SER A 1054 -12.80 10.87 -35.68
C SER A 1054 -12.91 12.22 -34.96
N ILE A 1055 -12.93 12.21 -33.63
CA ILE A 1055 -12.97 13.43 -32.80
C ILE A 1055 -11.73 14.28 -33.02
N VAL A 1056 -10.55 13.66 -33.02
CA VAL A 1056 -9.27 14.33 -33.24
C VAL A 1056 -9.22 14.96 -34.64
N ARG A 1057 -9.67 14.25 -35.68
CA ARG A 1057 -9.73 14.81 -37.06
C ARG A 1057 -10.67 16.00 -37.15
N ALA A 1058 -11.87 15.91 -36.58
CA ALA A 1058 -12.83 17.01 -36.57
C ALA A 1058 -12.30 18.23 -35.79
N ALA A 1059 -11.66 17.99 -34.64
CA ALA A 1059 -11.05 19.04 -33.84
C ALA A 1059 -9.87 19.70 -34.58
N ALA A 1060 -8.99 18.93 -35.22
CA ALA A 1060 -7.87 19.45 -36.01
C ALA A 1060 -8.34 20.33 -37.19
N GLN A 1061 -9.42 19.93 -37.87
CA GLN A 1061 -10.06 20.74 -38.92
C GLN A 1061 -10.61 22.06 -38.35
N ALA A 1062 -11.33 22.00 -37.22
CA ALA A 1062 -11.87 23.18 -36.58
C ALA A 1062 -10.77 24.15 -36.09
N VAL A 1063 -9.69 23.61 -35.51
CA VAL A 1063 -8.50 24.37 -35.10
C VAL A 1063 -7.85 25.02 -36.32
N SER A 1064 -7.62 24.27 -37.39
CA SER A 1064 -7.01 24.79 -38.62
C SER A 1064 -7.83 25.91 -39.24
N MET A 1065 -9.17 25.78 -39.32
CA MET A 1065 -10.04 26.84 -39.82
C MET A 1065 -9.96 28.12 -38.98
N LYS A 1066 -9.96 28.00 -37.65
CA LYS A 1066 -9.89 29.14 -36.72
C LYS A 1066 -8.51 29.82 -36.75
N LEU A 1067 -7.44 29.03 -36.78
CA LEU A 1067 -6.09 29.54 -36.94
C LEU A 1067 -5.96 30.28 -38.27
N TYR A 1068 -6.45 29.72 -39.38
CA TYR A 1068 -6.43 30.38 -40.69
C TYR A 1068 -7.21 31.70 -40.71
N ALA A 1069 -8.29 31.80 -39.92
CA ALA A 1069 -9.06 33.03 -39.73
C ALA A 1069 -8.36 34.07 -38.83
N GLY A 1070 -7.17 33.77 -38.29
CA GLY A 1070 -6.39 34.67 -37.45
C GLY A 1070 -6.75 34.65 -35.97
N HIS A 1071 -7.62 33.73 -35.53
CA HIS A 1071 -8.01 33.62 -34.12
C HIS A 1071 -7.04 32.75 -33.33
N ASP A 1072 -6.69 33.19 -32.12
CA ASP A 1072 -5.94 32.37 -31.18
C ASP A 1072 -6.87 31.25 -30.66
N VAL A 1073 -6.35 30.02 -30.59
CA VAL A 1073 -7.12 28.82 -30.28
C VAL A 1073 -6.57 28.13 -29.03
N LEU A 1074 -7.43 27.86 -28.06
CA LEU A 1074 -7.15 26.97 -26.93
C LEU A 1074 -7.73 25.59 -27.22
N VAL A 1075 -6.84 24.60 -27.32
CA VAL A 1075 -7.19 23.18 -27.31
C VAL A 1075 -6.99 22.66 -25.89
N MET A 1076 -8.07 22.22 -25.25
CA MET A 1076 -8.01 21.67 -23.90
C MET A 1076 -8.81 20.38 -23.78
N THR A 1077 -8.45 19.54 -22.84
CA THR A 1077 -9.26 18.39 -22.45
C THR A 1077 -10.33 18.79 -21.45
N SER A 1078 -11.46 18.08 -21.45
CA SER A 1078 -12.52 18.30 -20.47
C SER A 1078 -11.98 18.16 -19.05
N ARG A 1079 -12.31 19.12 -18.17
CA ARG A 1079 -11.75 19.19 -16.79
C ARG A 1079 -12.42 18.22 -15.80
N ALA A 1080 -13.25 17.29 -16.26
CA ALA A 1080 -13.72 16.19 -15.43
C ALA A 1080 -12.55 15.23 -15.16
N LEU A 1081 -12.20 15.04 -13.89
CA LEU A 1081 -11.13 14.11 -13.51
C LEU A 1081 -11.61 12.66 -13.73
N ILE A 1082 -11.23 12.07 -14.85
CA ILE A 1082 -11.49 10.67 -15.16
C ILE A 1082 -10.32 9.84 -14.66
N LYS A 1083 -10.52 9.18 -13.53
CA LYS A 1083 -9.55 8.24 -12.97
C LYS A 1083 -9.83 6.86 -13.53
N GLY A 1084 -8.77 6.14 -13.88
CA GLY A 1084 -8.86 4.71 -14.11
C GLY A 1084 -9.14 3.97 -12.80
N HIS A 1085 -9.37 2.67 -12.89
CA HIS A 1085 -9.61 1.81 -11.72
C HIS A 1085 -8.34 1.53 -10.90
N ASP A 1086 -7.17 1.91 -11.43
CA ASP A 1086 -5.85 1.86 -10.80
C ASP A 1086 -4.93 2.99 -11.32
N GLY A 1087 -3.69 3.04 -10.83
CA GLY A 1087 -2.68 4.00 -11.29
C GLY A 1087 -2.23 3.79 -12.74
N LEU A 1088 -2.21 2.54 -13.21
CA LEU A 1088 -1.70 2.16 -14.53
C LEU A 1088 -2.71 2.46 -15.64
N SER A 1089 -3.99 2.28 -15.36
CA SER A 1089 -5.13 2.72 -16.18
C SER A 1089 -5.27 4.25 -16.19
N SER A 1090 -4.98 4.93 -15.07
CA SER A 1090 -4.91 6.40 -15.04
C SER A 1090 -3.75 6.93 -15.90
N LEU A 1091 -2.58 6.28 -15.86
CA LEU A 1091 -1.45 6.54 -16.76
C LEU A 1091 -1.80 6.24 -18.22
N ASN A 1092 -2.49 5.13 -18.50
CA ASN A 1092 -2.96 4.79 -19.84
C ASN A 1092 -3.98 5.81 -20.37
N ILE A 1093 -4.88 6.33 -19.52
CA ILE A 1093 -5.79 7.43 -19.87
C ILE A 1093 -4.97 8.69 -20.19
N GLY A 1094 -4.00 9.05 -19.35
CA GLY A 1094 -3.09 10.17 -19.60
C GLY A 1094 -2.31 10.02 -20.91
N SER A 1095 -1.83 8.83 -21.22
CA SER A 1095 -1.14 8.48 -22.46
C SER A 1095 -2.06 8.57 -23.68
N LYS A 1096 -3.30 8.04 -23.60
CA LYS A 1096 -4.32 8.18 -24.65
C LYS A 1096 -4.66 9.65 -24.92
N VAL A 1097 -4.82 10.45 -23.87
CA VAL A 1097 -5.07 11.89 -23.96
C VAL A 1097 -3.90 12.62 -24.60
N ALA A 1098 -2.67 12.34 -24.17
CA ALA A 1098 -1.47 12.93 -24.75
C ALA A 1098 -1.31 12.56 -26.23
N ASN A 1099 -1.53 11.28 -26.58
CA ASN A 1099 -1.52 10.79 -27.95
C ASN A 1099 -2.57 11.49 -28.82
N ALA A 1100 -3.80 11.71 -28.30
CA ALA A 1100 -4.83 12.44 -29.03
C ALA A 1100 -4.43 13.91 -29.32
N LEU A 1101 -3.79 14.59 -28.37
CA LEU A 1101 -3.29 15.96 -28.58
C LEU A 1101 -2.11 16.01 -29.57
N VAL A 1102 -1.21 15.03 -29.52
CA VAL A 1102 -0.12 14.86 -30.48
C VAL A 1102 -0.66 14.62 -31.88
N GLN A 1103 -1.63 13.71 -32.03
CA GLN A 1103 -2.29 13.43 -33.31
C GLN A 1103 -3.01 14.67 -33.84
N LEU A 1104 -3.72 15.40 -32.98
CA LEU A 1104 -4.37 16.66 -33.36
C LEU A 1104 -3.35 17.64 -33.95
N LEU A 1105 -2.24 17.89 -33.25
CA LEU A 1105 -1.20 18.79 -33.73
C LEU A 1105 -0.57 18.28 -35.04
N GLY A 1106 -0.40 16.96 -35.18
CA GLY A 1106 0.05 16.31 -36.41
C GLY A 1106 -0.92 16.43 -37.60
N LEU A 1107 -2.15 16.87 -37.37
CA LEU A 1107 -3.17 17.12 -38.40
C LEU A 1107 -3.48 18.62 -38.60
N VAL A 1108 -2.91 19.51 -37.79
CA VAL A 1108 -3.04 20.96 -37.98
C VAL A 1108 -2.07 21.38 -39.09
N ASP A 1109 -2.60 21.70 -40.27
CA ASP A 1109 -1.78 22.04 -41.44
C ASP A 1109 -1.47 23.53 -41.52
N VAL A 1110 -2.17 24.36 -40.75
CA VAL A 1110 -1.91 25.81 -40.67
C VAL A 1110 -0.73 26.06 -39.75
N HIS A 1111 0.26 26.83 -40.21
CA HIS A 1111 1.41 27.24 -39.41
C HIS A 1111 1.00 28.25 -38.32
N PRO A 1112 0.95 27.88 -37.03
CA PRO A 1112 0.52 28.78 -35.98
C PRO A 1112 1.55 29.90 -35.75
N ARG A 1113 1.12 31.06 -35.26
CA ARG A 1113 2.02 32.18 -34.93
C ARG A 1113 2.95 31.86 -33.76
N TYR A 1114 2.46 31.10 -32.80
CA TYR A 1114 3.18 30.54 -31.67
C TYR A 1114 2.44 29.29 -31.17
N ILE A 1115 3.12 28.44 -30.41
CA ILE A 1115 2.52 27.29 -29.74
C ILE A 1115 2.88 27.36 -28.25
N ILE A 1116 1.88 27.30 -27.37
CA ILE A 1116 2.07 27.18 -25.92
C ILE A 1116 1.57 25.82 -25.47
N ALA A 1117 2.46 24.98 -24.94
CA ALA A 1117 2.06 23.72 -24.30
C ALA A 1117 2.11 23.88 -22.78
N LYS A 1118 1.03 23.50 -22.09
CA LYS A 1118 0.92 23.61 -20.64
C LYS A 1118 1.01 22.26 -19.95
N GLY A 1119 2.01 22.11 -19.08
CA GLY A 1119 2.30 20.90 -18.30
C GLY A 1119 3.48 20.11 -18.85
N GLY A 1120 4.22 19.42 -17.97
CA GLY A 1120 5.47 18.70 -18.33
C GLY A 1120 5.27 17.68 -19.45
N ILE A 1121 4.41 16.67 -19.22
CA ILE A 1121 4.13 15.61 -20.21
C ILE A 1121 3.59 16.18 -21.52
N THR A 1122 2.58 17.07 -21.43
CA THR A 1122 2.00 17.70 -22.63
C THR A 1122 3.05 18.46 -23.43
N SER A 1123 3.96 19.20 -22.77
CA SER A 1123 5.03 19.93 -23.46
C SER A 1123 6.05 19.00 -24.09
N SER A 1124 6.44 17.93 -23.38
CA SER A 1124 7.39 16.93 -23.88
C SER A 1124 6.86 16.25 -25.15
N ASP A 1125 5.65 15.69 -25.08
CA ASP A 1125 5.04 14.98 -26.21
C ASP A 1125 4.73 15.93 -27.37
N THR A 1126 4.36 17.17 -27.08
CA THR A 1126 4.17 18.21 -28.12
C THR A 1126 5.47 18.50 -28.85
N ALA A 1127 6.59 18.68 -28.14
CA ALA A 1127 7.89 18.94 -28.78
C ALA A 1127 8.42 17.74 -29.56
N THR A 1128 8.42 16.56 -28.92
CA THR A 1128 9.09 15.35 -29.43
C THR A 1128 8.28 14.59 -30.46
N LYS A 1129 6.96 14.44 -30.26
CA LYS A 1129 6.09 13.62 -31.14
C LYS A 1129 5.23 14.49 -32.05
N GLY A 1130 4.68 15.59 -31.53
CA GLY A 1130 3.81 16.50 -32.28
C GLY A 1130 4.57 17.34 -33.30
N LEU A 1131 5.57 18.09 -32.82
CA LEU A 1131 6.43 18.96 -33.61
C LEU A 1131 7.65 18.23 -34.17
N LYS A 1132 7.95 17.01 -33.71
CA LYS A 1132 9.07 16.18 -34.18
C LYS A 1132 10.43 16.90 -34.13
N MET A 1133 10.62 17.76 -33.14
CA MET A 1133 11.88 18.45 -32.92
C MET A 1133 12.91 17.40 -32.52
N LYS A 1134 14.03 17.27 -33.25
CA LYS A 1134 15.19 16.48 -32.81
C LYS A 1134 16.16 17.34 -31.99
N ARG A 1135 16.42 18.56 -32.48
CA ARG A 1135 17.18 19.60 -31.78
C ARG A 1135 16.42 20.92 -31.79
N ALA A 1136 16.26 21.53 -30.64
CA ALA A 1136 15.65 22.85 -30.48
C ALA A 1136 16.61 23.80 -29.77
N ARG A 1137 16.57 25.08 -30.12
CA ARG A 1137 17.30 26.15 -29.45
C ARG A 1137 16.43 26.76 -28.35
N VAL A 1138 16.94 26.85 -27.13
CA VAL A 1138 16.34 27.68 -26.08
C VAL A 1138 16.67 29.14 -26.37
N LEU A 1139 15.66 29.94 -26.70
CA LEU A 1139 15.84 31.37 -26.98
C LEU A 1139 15.87 32.21 -25.71
N GLY A 1140 15.27 31.71 -24.63
CA GLY A 1140 15.13 32.39 -23.36
C GLY A 1140 13.81 32.03 -22.72
N GLN A 1141 13.14 33.02 -22.13
CA GLN A 1141 11.89 32.83 -21.43
C GLN A 1141 10.75 33.58 -22.11
N ALA A 1142 9.55 33.01 -22.15
CA ALA A 1142 8.33 33.71 -22.56
C ALA A 1142 7.68 34.47 -21.38
N ALA A 1143 7.88 33.98 -20.16
CA ALA A 1143 7.54 34.62 -18.90
C ALA A 1143 8.54 34.13 -17.83
N PRO A 1144 8.67 34.80 -16.66
CA PRO A 1144 9.60 34.36 -15.62
C PRO A 1144 9.45 32.87 -15.27
N GLY A 1145 10.49 32.08 -15.53
CA GLY A 1145 10.49 30.62 -15.31
C GLY A 1145 9.67 29.79 -16.32
N VAL A 1146 9.34 30.36 -17.48
CA VAL A 1146 8.62 29.71 -18.58
C VAL A 1146 9.51 29.68 -19.83
N PRO A 1147 10.19 28.56 -20.14
CA PRO A 1147 11.14 28.49 -21.24
C PRO A 1147 10.49 28.57 -22.63
N LEU A 1148 11.25 29.12 -23.57
CA LEU A 1148 10.88 29.32 -24.96
C LEU A 1148 11.90 28.65 -25.89
N TRP A 1149 11.42 27.72 -26.71
CA TRP A 1149 12.21 26.96 -27.66
C TRP A 1149 11.85 27.35 -29.10
N ARG A 1150 12.77 27.06 -30.01
CA ARG A 1150 12.56 27.16 -31.46
C ARG A 1150 13.33 26.04 -32.16
N CYS A 1151 12.69 25.36 -33.10
CA CYS A 1151 13.35 24.37 -33.94
C CYS A 1151 13.31 24.82 -35.39
N ASP A 1152 14.48 25.05 -35.99
CA ASP A 1152 14.62 25.43 -37.40
C ASP A 1152 15.05 24.26 -38.29
N GLU A 1153 14.94 23.01 -37.82
CA GLU A 1153 15.26 21.82 -38.60
C GLU A 1153 14.11 21.45 -39.55
N GLU A 1154 14.44 20.92 -40.73
CA GLU A 1154 13.43 20.50 -41.73
C GLU A 1154 12.55 19.34 -41.27
N THR A 1155 13.07 18.54 -40.35
CA THR A 1155 12.35 17.44 -39.70
C THR A 1155 11.22 17.91 -38.79
N SER A 1156 11.25 19.17 -38.35
CA SER A 1156 10.26 19.71 -37.43
C SER A 1156 9.01 20.22 -38.13
N ARG A 1157 7.85 19.79 -37.64
CA ARG A 1157 6.56 20.33 -38.04
C ARG A 1157 6.45 21.77 -37.54
N HIS A 1158 5.93 22.65 -38.39
CA HIS A 1158 5.89 24.10 -38.13
C HIS A 1158 7.26 24.70 -37.83
N ARG A 1159 8.28 24.32 -38.62
CA ARG A 1159 9.65 24.84 -38.58
C ARG A 1159 9.71 26.35 -38.26
N GLY A 1160 10.46 26.72 -37.24
CA GLY A 1160 10.69 28.10 -36.81
C GLY A 1160 9.60 28.67 -35.89
N VAL A 1161 8.54 27.92 -35.58
CA VAL A 1161 7.49 28.39 -34.67
C VAL A 1161 8.04 28.58 -33.25
N PRO A 1162 7.76 29.71 -32.58
CA PRO A 1162 8.02 29.87 -31.16
C PRO A 1162 7.22 28.85 -30.35
N PHE A 1163 7.92 28.00 -29.60
CA PHE A 1163 7.33 26.95 -28.76
C PHE A 1163 7.56 27.22 -27.28
N VAL A 1164 6.51 27.57 -26.56
CA VAL A 1164 6.55 27.85 -25.14
C VAL A 1164 6.28 26.56 -24.36
N VAL A 1165 7.24 26.17 -23.53
CA VAL A 1165 7.09 25.08 -22.56
C VAL A 1165 6.62 25.69 -21.25
N PHE A 1166 5.31 25.64 -20.98
CA PHE A 1166 4.73 26.26 -19.80
C PHE A 1166 4.65 25.25 -18.64
N PRO A 1167 5.46 25.39 -17.57
CA PRO A 1167 5.49 24.42 -16.48
C PRO A 1167 4.16 24.33 -15.71
N GLY A 1168 3.84 23.15 -15.16
CA GLY A 1168 2.59 22.93 -14.42
C GLY A 1168 2.45 23.78 -13.16
N ASN A 1169 3.56 24.09 -12.48
CA ASN A 1169 3.59 24.68 -11.13
C ASN A 1169 4.15 26.11 -11.07
N VAL A 1170 4.52 26.72 -12.20
CA VAL A 1170 5.11 28.08 -12.29
C VAL A 1170 4.05 29.12 -12.68
N GLY A 1171 4.29 30.37 -12.28
CA GLY A 1171 3.40 31.51 -12.51
C GLY A 1171 2.34 31.70 -11.41
N ASN A 1172 1.73 32.88 -11.35
CA ASN A 1172 0.51 33.12 -10.59
C ASN A 1172 -0.72 32.63 -11.40
N GLU A 1173 -1.93 32.91 -10.92
CA GLU A 1173 -3.18 32.51 -11.58
C GLU A 1173 -3.37 33.18 -12.95
N ASP A 1174 -2.85 34.38 -13.13
CA ASP A 1174 -3.00 35.18 -14.36
C ASP A 1174 -1.89 34.94 -15.41
N ALA A 1175 -0.77 34.32 -15.03
CA ALA A 1175 0.45 34.27 -15.87
C ALA A 1175 0.24 33.73 -17.29
N LEU A 1176 -0.65 32.74 -17.46
CA LEU A 1176 -0.97 32.20 -18.80
C LEU A 1176 -1.80 33.21 -19.61
N ALA A 1177 -2.76 33.86 -18.97
CA ALA A 1177 -3.60 34.87 -19.60
C ALA A 1177 -2.76 36.10 -20.01
N ASP A 1178 -1.87 36.56 -19.12
CA ASP A 1178 -0.94 37.66 -19.39
C ASP A 1178 -0.05 37.36 -20.59
N LEU A 1179 0.49 36.14 -20.68
CA LEU A 1179 1.35 35.74 -21.80
C LEU A 1179 0.57 35.70 -23.12
N VAL A 1180 -0.59 35.04 -23.14
CA VAL A 1180 -1.41 34.92 -24.36
C VAL A 1180 -1.88 36.31 -24.81
N GLU A 1181 -2.32 37.17 -23.89
CA GLU A 1181 -2.73 38.53 -24.22
C GLU A 1181 -1.56 39.37 -24.75
N ALA A 1182 -0.38 39.26 -24.16
CA ALA A 1182 0.82 39.96 -24.63
C ALA A 1182 1.29 39.49 -26.02
N TRP A 1183 0.97 38.26 -26.41
CA TRP A 1183 1.35 37.66 -27.70
C TRP A 1183 0.19 37.65 -28.73
N ALA A 1184 -0.99 38.10 -28.32
CA ALA A 1184 -2.14 38.30 -29.19
C ALA A 1184 -1.89 39.44 -30.20
N MET A 1185 -2.53 39.39 -31.36
CA MET A 1185 -2.46 40.50 -32.32
C MET A 1185 -3.23 41.71 -31.76
N PRO A 1186 -2.72 42.94 -31.92
CA PRO A 1186 -3.50 44.14 -31.66
C PRO A 1186 -4.76 44.14 -32.54
N GLU A 1187 -5.91 44.55 -32.01
CA GLU A 1187 -7.06 44.88 -32.86
C GLU A 1187 -6.62 46.01 -33.80
N GLU A 1188 -6.74 45.79 -35.12
CA GLU A 1188 -6.77 46.91 -36.05
C GLU A 1188 -7.90 47.82 -35.57
N ALA A 1189 -7.56 49.05 -35.16
CA ALA A 1189 -8.55 50.07 -34.88
C ALA A 1189 -9.39 50.21 -36.16
N SER A 1190 -10.65 49.77 -36.06
CA SER A 1190 -11.65 49.85 -37.12
C SER A 1190 -11.75 51.23 -37.74
#